data_AF-H1XW62-F1
#
_entry.id   AF-H1XW62-F1
#
_cell.length_a   1.000
_cell.length_b   1.000
_cell.length_c   1.000
_cell.angle_alpha   90.00
_cell.angle_beta   90.00
_cell.angle_gamma   90.00
#
_symmetry.space_group_name_H-M   'P 1'
#
loop_
_entity.id
_entity.type
_entity.pdbx_description
1 polymer ?
#
loop_
_entity_poly.entity_id
_entity_poly.type
_entity_poly.pdbx_seq_one_letter_code
_entity_poly.pdbx_strand_id
1 'polypeptide(L)'
;MKSSFFVLFLALTLFAQTEIPDQSEVYGVWGVDGSPYLINGEVIVPQNEILVIEAGVEVRFKTGTSHEYINPSFDLGFIRVQGALQVKGRADSLVVFTRQGSSGQWGILFFDESASDSSFLRFAKIEHASYIQYLHDWLDFNGALSVVNVALNVENCQIANNAGDGVYVKSAAIQLTNCLINDNGGHGIRLLSESDAQIYNCTIVFNSLSGFDCGLNSQPLMVNSILYSNASDLEIGKYSQLTLDHCLLQSSTLPSQVISAGRNFPGKNPHFVDAQQQDYRPGPNSWAVNNGLPDSSQFYHLATDLQGNPRFIHGRIDLGALERSGDFLRLEYPIGNESLLQNSIEILRWSSNVQGVEIDYSTDAGLTWQSVASYDGSENRFKWQVPALISEDCLLRITAQNDFQITDISDTTFIISDHTIIRPGLSVSGKWQKAGSPVEVRGPTVVEKDSTLQIEAGVEVRFKAGNHFDYSSTEFDAAFLQVKGHLQAHGAAGDTIVFTALESDRYWGGLIIEDSDSLGSVLRFVKIERTYGIDSLEGKNFPAALSVSGAKMQLEHMRITNNARNGLLVTGAGNHLIARCVIERNERNGILFAEESKFPTPEVANNTIRFNGLHGIFVNGIFSAFIHDNLITRNDSCGVKLLSGYAVPQIVNNRIGYQKVGVFCDNAQAKLVGNVVYHNEQGLLLDNASPDIGNLTLADNTTAIRGMNTSSILTNILFAFNASDFSFPSGDNSAPGISYSLTDKYFFAPQVTDLGFNRYGSKTTFKKQAPHYYALTAGAAAIDHGTMDNSLITLPEMDVAGKPRITDGNDDGTETIDIGAYEFALLQADFKAQPTAGKLPLKVQFTDQSKGEITTRRWDFGDGVTDSVPNPQHVYHSTGRFDVQLIVSGPVGADTLLQKEYIYAKHPPFVCQPAPDVSFFEDSDWQFVALLTKVFCDSDSAARHSFTVSGSSPHILKKVKNDSLFVKGEENFYGQGTVFLKAQDQLYLSARDTFAVFVLPVNDAPYFDKPLPDSLCFRSDSSATLNLWQFVADIETPDSLLHFDLQISNDSLLFSYDSTSGILIISAAKSFAGQGWLRVTVRDDSLAAAQDSVRIVVYTLTDIGNKVGRNVPVRFFLAQNFPNPFNPTTTIAFGLPLSQEVRLALFDVRGRKLATLLDRSMPAGAHRLVINAQQLALASGIYFVVLKTENFSAVRKLILIK
;
A
#
# COMPACT_ATOMS: atom_id res chain seq x y z
N MET A 1 33.13 26.07 42.31
CA MET A 1 34.28 26.72 41.63
C MET A 1 35.53 25.96 42.03
N LYS A 2 36.39 25.58 41.08
CA LYS A 2 37.33 24.42 41.18
C LYS A 2 36.58 23.07 41.23
N SER A 3 37.08 21.99 40.64
CA SER A 3 38.07 21.90 39.54
C SER A 3 37.98 20.54 38.86
N SER A 4 37.60 20.51 37.57
CA SER A 4 37.69 19.30 36.75
C SER A 4 39.15 18.95 36.49
N PHE A 5 39.58 17.73 36.80
CA PHE A 5 40.89 17.22 36.42
C PHE A 5 40.77 16.35 35.17
N PHE A 6 41.38 16.81 34.08
CA PHE A 6 41.60 15.99 32.90
C PHE A 6 42.98 15.34 33.04
N VAL A 7 43.06 14.01 32.99
CA VAL A 7 44.33 13.27 32.94
C VAL A 7 44.43 12.59 31.59
N LEU A 8 45.41 13.00 30.79
CA LEU A 8 45.79 12.35 29.55
C LEU A 8 47.04 11.52 29.80
N PHE A 9 47.02 10.22 29.50
CA PHE A 9 48.23 9.40 29.42
C PHE A 9 48.21 8.50 28.19
N LEU A 10 49.40 8.10 27.74
CA LEU A 10 49.62 7.44 26.46
C LEU A 10 50.29 6.07 26.67
N ALA A 11 49.71 5.06 26.00
CA ALA A 11 50.29 3.76 25.65
C ALA A 11 50.47 2.67 26.72
N LEU A 12 50.51 1.44 26.18
CA LEU A 12 50.65 0.10 26.78
C LEU A 12 49.48 -0.45 27.62
N THR A 13 49.15 -1.70 27.32
CA THR A 13 48.01 -2.47 27.82
C THR A 13 48.36 -3.26 29.08
N LEU A 14 47.67 -2.95 30.18
CA LEU A 14 47.23 -3.94 31.17
C LEU A 14 45.76 -3.64 31.47
N PHE A 15 44.91 -4.67 31.56
CA PHE A 15 43.52 -4.51 32.00
C PHE A 15 43.51 -4.09 33.47
N ALA A 16 42.93 -2.93 33.75
CA ALA A 16 42.88 -2.35 35.10
C ALA A 16 41.52 -2.64 35.73
N GLN A 17 41.53 -3.47 36.79
CA GLN A 17 40.41 -3.62 37.72
C GLN A 17 39.95 -2.24 38.21
N THR A 18 38.66 -1.92 38.09
CA THR A 18 38.11 -0.66 38.58
C THR A 18 37.73 -0.79 40.04
N GLU A 19 38.50 -0.20 40.96
CA GLU A 19 38.15 -0.21 42.38
C GLU A 19 37.13 0.89 42.72
N ILE A 20 36.02 0.49 43.33
CA ILE A 20 34.97 1.35 43.85
C ILE A 20 35.08 1.35 45.38
N PRO A 21 35.40 2.49 46.03
CA PRO A 21 35.45 2.61 47.48
C PRO A 21 34.08 2.40 48.16
N ASP A 22 34.11 2.09 49.46
CA ASP A 22 32.95 2.19 50.34
C ASP A 22 32.35 3.60 50.34
N GLN A 23 31.03 3.71 50.50
CA GLN A 23 30.22 4.93 50.45
C GLN A 23 30.28 5.67 49.09
N SER A 24 30.55 4.97 47.98
CA SER A 24 30.57 5.60 46.64
C SER A 24 29.20 5.66 45.99
N GLU A 25 28.84 6.84 45.46
CA GLU A 25 27.73 7.02 44.51
C GLU A 25 28.14 6.54 43.10
N VAL A 26 27.31 5.75 42.44
CA VAL A 26 27.60 5.19 41.09
C VAL A 26 26.40 5.29 40.15
N TYR A 27 26.68 5.69 38.91
CA TYR A 27 25.69 5.90 37.84
C TYR A 27 26.39 5.93 36.49
N GLY A 28 25.63 5.97 35.40
CA GLY A 28 26.15 5.92 34.03
C GLY A 28 26.24 4.48 33.50
N VAL A 29 27.34 4.15 32.82
CA VAL A 29 27.54 2.84 32.16
C VAL A 29 28.81 2.17 32.67
N TRP A 30 28.69 0.93 33.11
CA TRP A 30 29.80 0.00 33.33
C TRP A 30 29.92 -0.94 32.14
N GLY A 31 31.12 -0.99 31.56
CA GLY A 31 31.44 -1.76 30.36
C GLY A 31 32.74 -2.55 30.53
N VAL A 32 33.01 -3.45 29.58
CA VAL A 32 34.11 -4.44 29.70
C VAL A 32 35.50 -3.82 29.89
N ASP A 33 35.74 -2.58 29.44
CA ASP A 33 37.02 -1.88 29.61
C ASP A 33 37.38 -1.58 31.08
N GLY A 34 36.39 -1.49 31.97
CA GLY A 34 36.59 -1.33 33.42
C GLY A 34 36.46 -2.63 34.22
N SER A 35 36.19 -3.75 33.55
CA SER A 35 35.94 -5.06 34.18
C SER A 35 37.24 -5.73 34.63
N PRO A 36 37.31 -6.34 35.83
CA PRO A 36 36.25 -6.42 36.83
C PRO A 36 36.13 -5.14 37.67
N TYR A 37 34.90 -4.79 38.05
CA TYR A 37 34.62 -3.73 39.02
C TYR A 37 34.69 -4.31 40.43
N LEU A 38 35.54 -3.78 41.31
CA LEU A 38 35.70 -4.24 42.69
C LEU A 38 34.96 -3.32 43.68
N ILE A 39 33.93 -3.84 44.34
CA ILE A 39 33.11 -3.17 45.35
C ILE A 39 33.70 -3.40 46.75
N ASN A 40 34.24 -2.36 47.38
CA ASN A 40 34.98 -2.46 48.66
C ASN A 40 34.13 -2.24 49.94
N GLY A 41 32.84 -1.94 49.81
CA GLY A 41 31.91 -1.68 50.92
C GLY A 41 30.49 -1.46 50.41
N GLU A 42 29.73 -0.54 51.01
CA GLU A 42 28.46 -0.08 50.46
C GLU A 42 28.71 0.78 49.21
N VAL A 43 27.93 0.54 48.15
CA VAL A 43 27.93 1.35 46.93
C VAL A 43 26.48 1.69 46.57
N ILE A 44 26.21 2.96 46.29
CA ILE A 44 24.84 3.50 46.18
C ILE A 44 24.58 3.91 44.74
N VAL A 45 23.50 3.42 44.12
CA VAL A 45 22.93 4.01 42.89
C VAL A 45 21.94 5.09 43.32
N PRO A 46 22.23 6.41 43.19
CA PRO A 46 21.43 7.46 43.82
C PRO A 46 20.01 7.62 43.25
N GLN A 47 19.09 8.17 44.03
CA GLN A 47 17.73 8.39 43.58
C GLN A 47 17.67 9.29 42.32
N ASN A 48 16.86 8.88 41.33
CA ASN A 48 16.72 9.47 39.99
C ASN A 48 17.91 9.22 39.03
N GLU A 49 19.02 8.65 39.48
CA GLU A 49 20.12 8.23 38.61
C GLU A 49 19.94 6.80 38.09
N ILE A 50 20.68 6.44 37.03
CA ILE A 50 20.64 5.10 36.43
C ILE A 50 22.05 4.53 36.34
N LEU A 51 22.26 3.32 36.86
CA LEU A 51 23.42 2.50 36.59
C LEU A 51 23.07 1.42 35.55
N VAL A 52 23.76 1.44 34.41
CA VAL A 52 23.69 0.41 33.37
C VAL A 52 24.93 -0.47 33.44
N ILE A 53 24.77 -1.79 33.44
CA ILE A 53 25.89 -2.74 33.40
C ILE A 53 25.77 -3.61 32.14
N GLU A 54 26.76 -3.55 31.26
CA GLU A 54 26.74 -4.20 29.95
C GLU A 54 27.29 -5.64 29.96
N ALA A 55 26.86 -6.44 29.00
CA ALA A 55 27.29 -7.83 28.77
C ALA A 55 28.80 -8.05 28.83
N GLY A 56 29.22 -9.09 29.57
CA GLY A 56 30.63 -9.44 29.79
C GLY A 56 31.30 -8.71 30.95
N VAL A 57 30.60 -7.82 31.66
CA VAL A 57 31.12 -7.19 32.88
C VAL A 57 31.07 -8.16 34.07
N GLU A 58 32.15 -8.23 34.82
CA GLU A 58 32.25 -8.91 36.11
C GLU A 58 32.29 -7.86 37.22
N VAL A 59 31.44 -8.01 38.23
CA VAL A 59 31.38 -7.20 39.44
C VAL A 59 31.80 -8.10 40.60
N ARG A 60 32.96 -7.80 41.18
CA ARG A 60 33.51 -8.51 42.34
C ARG A 60 33.22 -7.72 43.61
N PHE A 61 32.75 -8.40 44.65
CA PHE A 61 32.49 -7.78 45.94
C PHE A 61 33.48 -8.27 46.99
N LYS A 62 34.04 -7.34 47.77
CA LYS A 62 34.88 -7.64 48.93
C LYS A 62 34.13 -8.57 49.89
N THR A 63 34.78 -9.67 50.26
CA THR A 63 34.22 -10.62 51.23
C THR A 63 34.50 -10.18 52.67
N GLY A 64 33.54 -10.42 53.56
CA GLY A 64 33.59 -10.04 54.96
C GLY A 64 33.30 -11.19 55.93
N THR A 65 33.16 -10.85 57.20
CA THR A 65 32.80 -11.75 58.30
C THR A 65 31.65 -11.21 59.15
N SER A 66 31.46 -9.89 59.23
CA SER A 66 30.36 -9.25 59.95
C SER A 66 29.15 -9.03 59.06
N HIS A 67 28.08 -9.77 59.34
CA HIS A 67 26.81 -9.67 58.62
C HIS A 67 25.86 -8.62 59.24
N GLU A 68 26.15 -8.14 60.45
CA GLU A 68 25.43 -7.03 61.10
C GLU A 68 25.86 -5.68 60.50
N TYR A 69 24.91 -4.87 60.02
CA TYR A 69 25.13 -3.53 59.46
C TYR A 69 25.38 -2.47 60.55
N ILE A 70 26.37 -2.74 61.38
CA ILE A 70 26.78 -1.87 62.50
C ILE A 70 28.19 -1.36 62.21
N ASN A 71 28.34 -0.04 62.08
CA ASN A 71 29.62 0.62 61.88
C ASN A 71 30.42 0.67 63.21
N PRO A 72 31.73 0.35 63.25
CA PRO A 72 32.64 0.06 62.14
C PRO A 72 32.89 -1.45 61.89
N SER A 73 32.05 -2.34 62.44
CA SER A 73 32.22 -3.80 62.35
C SER A 73 31.85 -4.38 60.98
N PHE A 74 30.87 -3.81 60.29
CA PHE A 74 30.43 -4.28 58.97
C PHE A 74 31.55 -4.19 57.92
N ASP A 75 31.83 -5.31 57.23
CA ASP A 75 32.97 -5.46 56.33
C ASP A 75 32.66 -6.03 54.93
N LEU A 76 31.40 -6.35 54.62
CA LEU A 76 30.96 -6.90 53.33
C LEU A 76 30.82 -5.81 52.24
N GLY A 77 31.18 -6.15 50.99
CA GLY A 77 30.81 -5.35 49.82
C GLY A 77 29.37 -5.63 49.36
N PHE A 78 28.59 -4.60 49.03
CA PHE A 78 27.22 -4.73 48.53
C PHE A 78 26.76 -3.49 47.73
N ILE A 79 25.64 -3.59 47.00
CA ILE A 79 25.03 -2.44 46.28
C ILE A 79 23.65 -2.15 46.88
N ARG A 80 23.40 -0.87 47.20
CA ARG A 80 22.09 -0.28 47.49
C ARG A 80 21.60 0.47 46.25
N VAL A 81 20.42 0.12 45.75
CA VAL A 81 19.77 0.79 44.61
C VAL A 81 18.67 1.70 45.15
N GLN A 82 18.81 3.00 44.85
CA GLN A 82 17.82 4.07 45.10
C GLN A 82 17.38 4.73 43.79
N GLY A 83 18.22 4.66 42.75
CA GLY A 83 17.87 4.98 41.36
C GLY A 83 17.32 3.76 40.62
N ALA A 84 17.81 3.55 39.39
CA ALA A 84 17.54 2.34 38.62
C ALA A 84 18.83 1.54 38.35
N LEU A 85 18.77 0.22 38.49
CA LEU A 85 19.83 -0.69 38.05
C LEU A 85 19.36 -1.48 36.82
N GLN A 86 20.07 -1.34 35.70
CA GLN A 86 19.74 -1.99 34.43
C GLN A 86 20.89 -2.88 33.96
N VAL A 87 20.81 -4.18 34.25
CA VAL A 87 21.80 -5.17 33.82
C VAL A 87 21.41 -5.72 32.46
N LYS A 88 22.32 -5.61 31.48
CA LYS A 88 22.09 -5.89 30.05
C LYS A 88 23.11 -6.91 29.53
N GLY A 89 23.08 -8.11 30.11
CA GLY A 89 23.85 -9.25 29.62
C GLY A 89 23.33 -9.81 28.29
N ARG A 90 23.96 -10.89 27.82
CA ARG A 90 23.49 -11.73 26.70
C ARG A 90 23.77 -13.21 27.00
N ALA A 91 23.07 -14.12 26.31
CA ALA A 91 23.30 -15.56 26.45
C ALA A 91 24.76 -15.99 26.17
N ASP A 92 25.47 -15.31 25.26
CA ASP A 92 26.89 -15.54 24.95
C ASP A 92 27.86 -14.84 25.92
N SER A 93 27.35 -13.94 26.78
CA SER A 93 28.14 -12.95 27.49
C SER A 93 27.36 -12.40 28.69
N LEU A 94 27.29 -13.20 29.75
CA LEU A 94 26.58 -12.84 30.98
C LEU A 94 27.22 -11.64 31.68
N VAL A 95 26.46 -10.97 32.55
CA VAL A 95 27.03 -10.13 33.62
C VAL A 95 27.17 -10.97 34.88
N VAL A 96 28.32 -10.91 35.57
CA VAL A 96 28.60 -11.79 36.71
C VAL A 96 28.81 -10.98 37.99
N PHE A 97 27.93 -11.17 38.97
CA PHE A 97 28.06 -10.64 40.34
C PHE A 97 28.60 -11.77 41.23
N THR A 98 29.85 -11.65 41.68
CA THR A 98 30.54 -12.70 42.44
C THR A 98 31.47 -12.10 43.50
N ARG A 99 32.06 -12.95 44.34
CA ARG A 99 32.99 -12.54 45.40
C ARG A 99 34.38 -12.16 44.87
N GLN A 100 35.10 -11.35 45.63
CA GLN A 100 36.53 -11.15 45.46
C GLN A 100 37.31 -12.37 45.98
N GLY A 101 37.81 -13.21 45.08
CA GLY A 101 38.67 -14.35 45.41
C GLY A 101 37.94 -15.69 45.57
N SER A 102 38.61 -16.68 46.16
CA SER A 102 38.16 -18.08 46.17
C SER A 102 37.47 -18.56 47.45
N SER A 103 37.26 -17.69 48.43
CA SER A 103 36.72 -18.02 49.75
C SER A 103 35.94 -16.85 50.35
N GLY A 104 35.03 -17.13 51.30
CA GLY A 104 34.14 -16.12 51.87
C GLY A 104 32.92 -15.84 50.98
N GLN A 105 32.07 -14.92 51.43
CA GLN A 105 30.86 -14.45 50.77
C GLN A 105 30.81 -12.92 50.81
N TRP A 106 30.00 -12.31 49.95
CA TRP A 106 29.73 -10.86 49.94
C TRP A 106 28.33 -10.54 50.48
N GLY A 107 27.90 -9.29 50.42
CA GLY A 107 26.56 -8.87 50.85
C GLY A 107 25.47 -9.28 49.86
N ILE A 108 24.69 -8.31 49.39
CA ILE A 108 23.48 -8.51 48.57
C ILE A 108 23.35 -7.44 47.47
N LEU A 109 22.49 -7.66 46.48
CA LEU A 109 21.90 -6.56 45.69
C LEU A 109 20.61 -6.12 46.39
N PHE A 110 20.64 -4.95 47.02
CA PHE A 110 19.52 -4.41 47.78
C PHE A 110 18.81 -3.30 47.00
N PHE A 111 17.59 -3.56 46.57
CA PHE A 111 16.66 -2.55 46.04
C PHE A 111 15.81 -2.04 47.21
N ASP A 112 16.08 -0.80 47.65
CA ASP A 112 15.33 -0.19 48.75
C ASP A 112 14.08 0.55 48.26
N GLU A 113 13.25 1.02 49.18
CA GLU A 113 11.95 1.61 48.88
C GLU A 113 11.97 2.91 48.05
N SER A 114 13.16 3.48 47.80
CA SER A 114 13.32 4.64 46.93
C SER A 114 13.65 4.29 45.47
N ALA A 115 13.96 3.01 45.20
CA ALA A 115 14.33 2.49 43.88
C ALA A 115 13.25 2.68 42.82
N SER A 116 13.67 2.69 41.55
CA SER A 116 12.79 2.84 40.40
C SER A 116 12.36 1.50 39.80
N ASP A 117 11.06 1.38 39.50
CA ASP A 117 10.44 0.31 38.68
C ASP A 117 11.05 0.17 37.26
N SER A 118 11.91 1.10 36.83
CA SER A 118 12.68 1.00 35.58
C SER A 118 13.95 0.14 35.71
N SER A 119 14.15 -0.50 36.86
CA SER A 119 15.19 -1.48 37.12
C SER A 119 14.90 -2.84 36.49
N PHE A 120 15.92 -3.51 35.97
CA PHE A 120 15.80 -4.90 35.51
C PHE A 120 17.15 -5.61 35.48
N LEU A 121 17.11 -6.93 35.64
CA LEU A 121 18.27 -7.81 35.47
C LEU A 121 18.04 -8.74 34.29
N ARG A 122 18.87 -8.64 33.24
CA ARG A 122 18.88 -9.55 32.08
C ARG A 122 20.21 -10.26 31.92
N PHE A 123 20.17 -11.59 31.73
CA PHE A 123 21.34 -12.43 31.47
C PHE A 123 22.47 -12.21 32.51
N ALA A 124 22.12 -12.27 33.78
CA ALA A 124 23.03 -12.08 34.90
C ALA A 124 23.23 -13.38 35.69
N LYS A 125 24.44 -13.58 36.23
CA LYS A 125 24.74 -14.59 37.25
C LYS A 125 25.01 -13.90 38.59
N ILE A 126 24.31 -14.31 39.64
CA ILE A 126 24.52 -13.86 41.02
C ILE A 126 24.94 -15.07 41.86
N GLU A 127 26.16 -15.04 42.38
CA GLU A 127 26.73 -16.15 43.14
C GLU A 127 27.56 -15.72 44.35
N HIS A 128 27.60 -16.57 45.38
CA HIS A 128 28.37 -16.40 46.60
C HIS A 128 28.05 -15.12 47.42
N ALA A 129 26.85 -14.56 47.21
CA ALA A 129 26.26 -13.54 48.07
C ALA A 129 25.87 -14.14 49.43
N SER A 130 25.51 -13.30 50.40
CA SER A 130 25.08 -13.69 51.73
C SER A 130 23.77 -12.99 52.12
N TYR A 131 23.61 -12.69 53.39
CA TYR A 131 22.55 -11.88 53.98
C TYR A 131 23.16 -10.65 54.68
N ILE A 132 22.36 -9.62 54.93
CA ILE A 132 22.75 -8.48 55.80
C ILE A 132 21.68 -8.26 56.87
N GLN A 133 22.13 -8.19 58.12
CA GLN A 133 21.28 -7.95 59.29
C GLN A 133 21.25 -6.46 59.64
N TYR A 134 20.11 -5.97 60.11
CA TYR A 134 19.87 -4.58 60.53
C TYR A 134 20.11 -3.46 59.47
N LEU A 135 20.13 -3.78 58.16
CA LEU A 135 20.53 -2.85 57.08
C LEU A 135 19.63 -1.61 56.90
N HIS A 136 18.34 -1.77 57.17
CA HIS A 136 17.32 -0.74 56.99
C HIS A 136 16.20 -1.01 58.00
N ASP A 137 15.79 -0.02 58.80
CA ASP A 137 14.81 -0.14 59.89
C ASP A 137 15.01 -1.33 60.86
N TRP A 138 16.27 -1.71 61.11
CA TRP A 138 16.66 -2.88 61.92
C TRP A 138 16.11 -4.22 61.39
N LEU A 139 15.85 -4.30 60.09
CA LEU A 139 15.41 -5.51 59.39
C LEU A 139 16.58 -6.31 58.81
N ASP A 140 16.39 -7.62 58.74
CA ASP A 140 17.33 -8.58 58.15
C ASP A 140 16.90 -8.93 56.72
N PHE A 141 17.84 -8.81 55.79
CA PHE A 141 17.65 -9.05 54.35
C PHE A 141 18.45 -10.29 53.94
N ASN A 142 17.72 -11.37 53.71
CA ASN A 142 18.31 -12.71 53.57
C ASN A 142 18.60 -13.12 52.13
N GLY A 143 18.14 -12.36 51.13
CA GLY A 143 18.26 -12.74 49.71
C GLY A 143 19.46 -12.11 49.01
N ALA A 144 20.19 -12.92 48.25
CA ALA A 144 21.25 -12.47 47.34
C ALA A 144 20.77 -11.33 46.41
N LEU A 145 19.52 -11.45 45.97
CA LEU A 145 18.70 -10.36 45.48
C LEU A 145 17.61 -10.03 46.52
N SER A 146 17.60 -8.81 47.07
CA SER A 146 16.64 -8.35 48.07
C SER A 146 15.88 -7.12 47.57
N VAL A 147 14.54 -7.15 47.61
CA VAL A 147 13.66 -6.14 46.98
C VAL A 147 12.58 -5.65 47.97
N VAL A 148 12.40 -4.34 48.08
CA VAL A 148 11.44 -3.69 49.00
C VAL A 148 10.65 -2.57 48.32
N ASN A 149 9.32 -2.55 48.49
CA ASN A 149 8.39 -1.50 48.04
C ASN A 149 8.45 -1.09 46.53
N VAL A 150 9.15 -1.84 45.68
CA VAL A 150 9.40 -1.53 44.25
C VAL A 150 9.08 -2.71 43.34
N ALA A 151 8.78 -2.47 42.06
CA ALA A 151 8.67 -3.52 41.05
C ALA A 151 10.05 -3.87 40.45
N LEU A 152 10.36 -5.15 40.28
CA LEU A 152 11.58 -5.60 39.60
C LEU A 152 11.31 -6.73 38.59
N ASN A 153 11.90 -6.63 37.41
CA ASN A 153 11.90 -7.70 36.40
C ASN A 153 13.29 -8.37 36.30
N VAL A 154 13.32 -9.69 36.40
CA VAL A 154 14.52 -10.53 36.37
C VAL A 154 14.33 -11.63 35.33
N GLU A 155 15.17 -11.64 34.31
CA GLU A 155 14.94 -12.39 33.07
C GLU A 155 16.22 -13.06 32.56
N ASN A 156 16.17 -14.36 32.25
CA ASN A 156 17.32 -15.15 31.81
C ASN A 156 18.50 -15.16 32.83
N CYS A 157 18.21 -15.17 34.14
CA CYS A 157 19.24 -15.04 35.19
C CYS A 157 19.53 -16.36 35.93
N GLN A 158 20.75 -16.48 36.45
CA GLN A 158 21.20 -17.55 37.34
C GLN A 158 21.44 -16.98 38.74
N ILE A 159 20.78 -17.52 39.77
CA ILE A 159 20.93 -17.07 41.16
C ILE A 159 21.27 -18.28 42.03
N ALA A 160 22.57 -18.49 42.28
CA ALA A 160 23.05 -19.79 42.74
C ALA A 160 24.26 -19.76 43.68
N ASN A 161 24.39 -20.77 44.54
CA ASN A 161 25.51 -20.95 45.48
C ASN A 161 25.66 -19.78 46.48
N ASN A 162 24.54 -19.17 46.90
CA ASN A 162 24.49 -18.07 47.87
C ASN A 162 24.24 -18.59 49.30
N ALA A 163 24.62 -17.82 50.33
CA ALA A 163 24.53 -18.25 51.73
C ALA A 163 23.08 -18.26 52.28
N GLY A 164 22.31 -17.25 51.92
CA GLY A 164 20.91 -17.08 52.31
C GLY A 164 19.95 -17.49 51.21
N ASP A 165 18.82 -16.79 51.14
CA ASP A 165 17.81 -16.97 50.12
C ASP A 165 18.37 -16.57 48.74
N GLY A 166 17.86 -17.16 47.65
CA GLY A 166 18.18 -16.71 46.29
C GLY A 166 17.57 -15.33 46.02
N VAL A 167 16.25 -15.24 46.21
CA VAL A 167 15.46 -14.01 46.03
C VAL A 167 14.61 -13.74 47.27
N TYR A 168 14.67 -12.53 47.81
CA TYR A 168 13.91 -12.07 48.97
C TYR A 168 13.09 -10.82 48.61
N VAL A 169 11.78 -10.84 48.85
CA VAL A 169 10.85 -9.78 48.42
C VAL A 169 9.94 -9.38 49.58
N LYS A 170 9.87 -8.08 49.90
CA LYS A 170 9.02 -7.56 51.00
C LYS A 170 8.18 -6.37 50.55
N SER A 171 6.86 -6.48 50.66
CA SER A 171 5.87 -5.48 50.23
C SER A 171 6.11 -4.98 48.80
N ALA A 172 6.55 -5.87 47.91
CA ALA A 172 7.04 -5.57 46.57
C ALA A 172 6.51 -6.57 45.53
N ALA A 173 6.62 -6.20 44.25
CA ALA A 173 6.23 -7.07 43.12
C ALA A 173 7.48 -7.53 42.35
N ILE A 174 7.59 -8.82 42.06
CA ILE A 174 8.68 -9.33 41.21
C ILE A 174 8.17 -10.15 40.03
N GLN A 175 8.77 -9.95 38.86
CA GLN A 175 8.67 -10.87 37.73
C GLN A 175 9.98 -11.65 37.57
N LEU A 176 9.89 -12.97 37.54
CA LEU A 176 11.01 -13.90 37.34
C LEU A 176 10.73 -14.76 36.11
N THR A 177 11.48 -14.53 35.02
CA THR A 177 11.22 -15.15 33.72
C THR A 177 12.45 -15.91 33.23
N ASN A 178 12.33 -17.23 33.00
CA ASN A 178 13.42 -18.08 32.49
C ASN A 178 14.68 -18.06 33.38
N CYS A 179 14.49 -18.10 34.70
CA CYS A 179 15.57 -18.05 35.68
C CYS A 179 15.88 -19.42 36.30
N LEU A 180 17.15 -19.68 36.56
CA LEU A 180 17.65 -20.83 37.30
C LEU A 180 18.06 -20.39 38.71
N ILE A 181 17.47 -20.99 39.74
CA ILE A 181 17.69 -20.64 41.16
C ILE A 181 18.07 -21.90 41.92
N ASN A 182 19.38 -22.11 42.14
CA ASN A 182 19.91 -23.39 42.63
C ASN A 182 21.00 -23.33 43.69
N ASP A 183 21.09 -24.38 44.52
CA ASP A 183 22.16 -24.57 45.51
C ASP A 183 22.31 -23.40 46.52
N ASN A 184 21.23 -22.69 46.85
CA ASN A 184 21.24 -21.62 47.85
C ASN A 184 21.04 -22.17 49.28
N GLY A 185 21.67 -21.54 50.27
CA GLY A 185 21.65 -21.96 51.68
C GLY A 185 20.35 -21.63 52.44
N GLY A 186 19.51 -20.76 51.88
CA GLY A 186 18.17 -20.45 52.37
C GLY A 186 17.08 -21.00 51.43
N HIS A 187 16.03 -20.21 51.25
CA HIS A 187 14.93 -20.48 50.31
C HIS A 187 15.33 -20.14 48.87
N GLY A 188 14.71 -20.75 47.85
CA GLY A 188 14.92 -20.34 46.46
C GLY A 188 14.37 -18.94 46.20
N ILE A 189 13.07 -18.76 46.44
CA ILE A 189 12.37 -17.47 46.44
C ILE A 189 11.60 -17.34 47.74
N ARG A 190 11.59 -16.13 48.33
CA ARG A 190 10.88 -15.80 49.55
C ARG A 190 10.10 -14.50 49.43
N LEU A 191 8.78 -14.56 49.64
CA LEU A 191 7.88 -13.41 49.64
C LEU A 191 7.38 -13.11 51.06
N LEU A 192 7.37 -11.84 51.47
CA LEU A 192 6.90 -11.40 52.80
C LEU A 192 6.02 -10.15 52.70
N SER A 193 5.09 -10.00 53.65
CA SER A 193 4.29 -8.78 53.86
C SER A 193 3.60 -8.23 52.60
N GLU A 194 2.60 -8.94 52.06
CA GLU A 194 1.80 -8.46 50.91
C GLU A 194 2.65 -8.24 49.62
N SER A 195 3.67 -9.08 49.43
CA SER A 195 4.44 -9.19 48.17
C SER A 195 3.81 -10.17 47.19
N ASP A 196 3.80 -9.84 45.90
CA ASP A 196 3.37 -10.74 44.83
C ASP A 196 4.52 -11.09 43.88
N ALA A 197 4.45 -12.28 43.28
CA ALA A 197 5.42 -12.75 42.29
C ALA A 197 4.73 -13.35 41.08
N GLN A 198 5.27 -13.05 39.91
CA GLN A 198 4.96 -13.70 38.65
C GLN A 198 6.18 -14.50 38.20
N ILE A 199 6.06 -15.83 38.20
CA ILE A 199 7.17 -16.76 37.96
C ILE A 199 6.87 -17.57 36.71
N TYR A 200 7.70 -17.40 35.68
CA TYR A 200 7.48 -17.96 34.35
C TYR A 200 8.70 -18.75 33.88
N ASN A 201 8.50 -20.01 33.49
CA ASN A 201 9.54 -20.85 32.89
C ASN A 201 10.81 -21.00 33.78
N CYS A 202 10.68 -21.06 35.11
CA CYS A 202 11.82 -21.06 36.04
C CYS A 202 12.17 -22.46 36.56
N THR A 203 13.46 -22.71 36.84
CA THR A 203 13.93 -23.95 37.49
C THR A 203 14.48 -23.61 38.87
N ILE A 204 13.84 -24.12 39.93
CA ILE A 204 14.12 -23.79 41.33
C ILE A 204 14.45 -25.08 42.09
N VAL A 205 15.74 -25.34 42.31
CA VAL A 205 16.22 -26.70 42.66
C VAL A 205 17.36 -26.71 43.67
N PHE A 206 17.45 -27.76 44.49
CA PHE A 206 18.56 -27.96 45.46
C PHE A 206 18.77 -26.82 46.47
N ASN A 207 17.75 -25.99 46.73
CA ASN A 207 17.80 -24.97 47.78
C ASN A 207 17.60 -25.63 49.17
N SER A 208 18.31 -25.12 50.18
CA SER A 208 18.45 -25.80 51.47
C SER A 208 17.25 -25.64 52.41
N LEU A 209 16.38 -24.66 52.14
CA LEU A 209 15.04 -24.54 52.74
C LEU A 209 13.98 -24.81 51.66
N SER A 210 12.89 -24.04 51.59
CA SER A 210 11.88 -24.26 50.55
C SER A 210 12.31 -23.71 49.19
N GLY A 211 11.83 -24.31 48.09
CA GLY A 211 11.97 -23.73 46.75
C GLY A 211 11.24 -22.38 46.67
N PHE A 212 10.04 -22.31 47.23
CA PHE A 212 9.21 -21.11 47.32
C PHE A 212 8.60 -20.97 48.73
N ASP A 213 8.91 -19.89 49.44
CA ASP A 213 8.25 -19.43 50.68
C ASP A 213 7.39 -18.21 50.39
N CYS A 214 6.18 -18.19 50.93
CA CYS A 214 5.19 -17.15 50.73
C CYS A 214 4.55 -16.77 52.07
N GLY A 215 4.76 -15.52 52.48
CA GLY A 215 4.19 -14.92 53.69
C GLY A 215 2.67 -14.75 53.65
N LEU A 216 2.16 -13.85 54.49
CA LEU A 216 0.72 -13.57 54.62
C LEU A 216 0.20 -12.63 53.52
N ASN A 217 -1.05 -12.81 53.13
CA ASN A 217 -1.84 -11.96 52.23
C ASN A 217 -1.29 -11.80 50.79
N SER A 218 -0.60 -12.80 50.25
CA SER A 218 -0.01 -12.81 48.90
C SER A 218 -0.80 -13.68 47.91
N GLN A 219 -0.82 -13.30 46.62
CA GLN A 219 -1.46 -14.02 45.51
C GLN A 219 -0.50 -14.31 44.34
N PRO A 220 0.62 -15.01 44.56
CA PRO A 220 1.61 -15.29 43.52
C PRO A 220 1.07 -16.23 42.42
N LEU A 221 1.58 -16.04 41.20
CA LEU A 221 1.34 -16.88 40.04
C LEU A 221 2.65 -17.54 39.59
N MET A 222 2.62 -18.85 39.38
CA MET A 222 3.75 -19.62 38.87
C MET A 222 3.30 -20.52 37.73
N VAL A 223 3.91 -20.32 36.55
CA VAL A 223 3.57 -21.03 35.31
C VAL A 223 4.81 -21.72 34.74
N ASN A 224 4.61 -22.90 34.14
CA ASN A 224 5.62 -23.63 33.35
C ASN A 224 6.95 -23.91 34.09
N SER A 225 6.94 -24.00 35.43
CA SER A 225 8.17 -24.00 36.25
C SER A 225 8.44 -25.35 36.93
N ILE A 226 9.71 -25.65 37.20
CA ILE A 226 10.16 -26.85 37.93
C ILE A 226 10.60 -26.47 39.34
N LEU A 227 10.00 -27.11 40.35
CA LEU A 227 10.49 -27.14 41.73
C LEU A 227 10.92 -28.58 42.07
N TYR A 228 12.20 -28.80 42.39
CA TYR A 228 12.68 -30.17 42.65
C TYR A 228 13.91 -30.24 43.57
N SER A 229 13.96 -31.26 44.45
CA SER A 229 15.08 -31.51 45.37
C SER A 229 15.47 -30.35 46.30
N ASN A 230 14.56 -29.40 46.52
CA ASN A 230 14.60 -28.47 47.64
C ASN A 230 14.22 -29.23 48.95
N ALA A 231 14.50 -28.68 50.13
CA ALA A 231 14.12 -29.33 51.40
C ALA A 231 12.59 -29.37 51.60
N SER A 232 11.88 -28.38 51.07
CA SER A 232 10.45 -28.40 50.74
C SER A 232 10.27 -27.75 49.37
N ASP A 233 9.28 -28.12 48.56
CA ASP A 233 9.01 -27.33 47.34
C ASP A 233 8.30 -26.03 47.69
N LEU A 234 7.24 -26.10 48.52
CA LEU A 234 6.31 -25.01 48.79
C LEU A 234 6.07 -24.84 50.29
N GLU A 235 6.23 -23.62 50.78
CA GLU A 235 5.78 -23.18 52.10
C GLU A 235 4.85 -21.97 51.92
N ILE A 236 3.55 -22.16 52.12
CA ILE A 236 2.52 -21.14 51.82
C ILE A 236 1.83 -20.70 53.10
N GLY A 237 1.98 -19.42 53.43
CA GLY A 237 1.45 -18.77 54.63
C GLY A 237 -0.07 -18.71 54.68
N LYS A 238 -0.58 -18.29 55.83
CA LYS A 238 -2.02 -18.17 56.08
C LYS A 238 -2.61 -17.01 55.28
N TYR A 239 -3.80 -17.22 54.71
CA TYR A 239 -4.54 -16.26 53.88
C TYR A 239 -3.92 -15.91 52.51
N SER A 240 -2.81 -16.54 52.15
CA SER A 240 -2.21 -16.43 50.81
C SER A 240 -2.72 -17.53 49.88
N GLN A 241 -2.69 -17.28 48.56
CA GLN A 241 -3.12 -18.23 47.54
C GLN A 241 -2.11 -18.28 46.39
N LEU A 242 -1.37 -19.38 46.27
CA LEU A 242 -0.47 -19.61 45.14
C LEU A 242 -1.25 -20.26 43.99
N THR A 243 -1.24 -19.62 42.82
CA THR A 243 -1.73 -20.26 41.59
C THR A 243 -0.58 -20.97 40.88
N LEU A 244 -0.70 -22.28 40.69
CA LEU A 244 0.21 -23.09 39.87
C LEU A 244 -0.47 -23.42 38.55
N ASP A 245 0.21 -23.22 37.43
CA ASP A 245 -0.25 -23.66 36.11
C ASP A 245 0.86 -24.37 35.32
N HIS A 246 0.63 -25.64 34.95
CA HIS A 246 1.60 -26.51 34.27
C HIS A 246 3.00 -26.56 34.93
N CYS A 247 3.07 -26.56 36.27
CA CYS A 247 4.32 -26.67 37.03
C CYS A 247 4.61 -28.13 37.45
N LEU A 248 5.89 -28.49 37.59
CA LEU A 248 6.36 -29.80 38.06
C LEU A 248 6.96 -29.69 39.46
N LEU A 249 6.55 -30.58 40.37
CA LEU A 249 6.93 -30.55 41.78
C LEU A 249 7.34 -31.95 42.29
N GLN A 250 8.34 -32.00 43.18
CA GLN A 250 8.74 -33.22 43.89
C GLN A 250 7.66 -33.71 44.86
N SER A 251 6.97 -32.78 45.53
CA SER A 251 5.87 -33.10 46.44
C SER A 251 4.68 -33.71 45.68
N SER A 252 4.24 -34.89 46.12
CA SER A 252 3.02 -35.55 45.62
C SER A 252 1.72 -34.99 46.20
N THR A 253 1.80 -34.08 47.17
CA THR A 253 0.64 -33.43 47.82
C THR A 253 0.83 -31.92 47.87
N LEU A 254 -0.13 -31.18 47.32
CA LEU A 254 -0.12 -29.71 47.35
C LEU A 254 -0.80 -29.19 48.64
N PRO A 255 -0.30 -28.09 49.25
CA PRO A 255 -0.99 -27.40 50.34
C PRO A 255 -2.41 -26.93 49.96
N SER A 256 -3.31 -26.84 50.94
CA SER A 256 -4.69 -26.32 50.74
C SER A 256 -4.78 -24.86 50.25
N GLN A 257 -3.66 -24.14 50.29
CA GLN A 257 -3.51 -22.76 49.81
C GLN A 257 -3.14 -22.69 48.32
N VAL A 258 -2.98 -23.82 47.63
CA VAL A 258 -2.62 -23.87 46.21
C VAL A 258 -3.85 -24.02 45.34
N ILE A 259 -4.02 -23.08 44.40
CA ILE A 259 -4.96 -23.18 43.29
C ILE A 259 -4.23 -23.86 42.13
N SER A 260 -4.63 -25.09 41.78
CA SER A 260 -4.09 -25.81 40.63
C SER A 260 -4.86 -25.47 39.37
N ALA A 261 -4.39 -24.47 38.61
CA ALA A 261 -4.81 -24.24 37.24
C ALA A 261 -4.15 -25.26 36.28
N GLY A 262 -4.76 -25.46 35.10
CA GLY A 262 -4.24 -26.33 34.05
C GLY A 262 -3.79 -27.72 34.52
N ARG A 263 -2.64 -28.18 34.02
CA ARG A 263 -2.15 -29.56 34.18
C ARG A 263 -0.82 -29.59 34.95
N ASN A 264 -0.89 -29.42 36.26
CA ASN A 264 0.29 -29.54 37.14
C ASN A 264 0.75 -31.01 37.31
N PHE A 265 2.04 -31.18 37.66
CA PHE A 265 2.73 -32.46 37.77
C PHE A 265 3.35 -32.70 39.17
N PRO A 266 2.54 -32.79 40.23
CA PRO A 266 3.02 -33.12 41.58
C PRO A 266 3.50 -34.58 41.66
N GLY A 267 4.55 -34.83 42.45
CA GLY A 267 5.15 -36.14 42.64
C GLY A 267 5.86 -36.69 41.41
N LYS A 268 6.29 -35.82 40.49
CA LYS A 268 7.02 -36.20 39.27
C LYS A 268 8.49 -35.81 39.36
N ASN A 269 9.32 -36.50 38.58
CA ASN A 269 10.76 -36.29 38.54
C ASN A 269 11.12 -35.59 37.20
N PRO A 270 11.86 -34.47 37.22
CA PRO A 270 12.28 -33.77 36.00
C PRO A 270 13.43 -34.48 35.27
N HIS A 271 13.98 -35.57 35.83
CA HIS A 271 14.98 -36.46 35.23
C HIS A 271 16.12 -35.69 34.54
N PHE A 272 16.73 -34.75 35.26
CA PHE A 272 17.79 -33.89 34.74
C PHE A 272 18.96 -34.67 34.12
N VAL A 273 19.57 -34.13 33.06
CA VAL A 273 20.64 -34.78 32.29
C VAL A 273 21.84 -35.14 33.17
N ASP A 274 22.39 -34.17 33.92
CA ASP A 274 23.38 -34.44 34.98
C ASP A 274 23.33 -33.36 36.07
N ALA A 275 22.43 -33.52 37.03
CA ALA A 275 22.32 -32.64 38.18
C ALA A 275 23.58 -32.63 39.09
N GLN A 276 24.48 -33.62 38.99
CA GLN A 276 25.75 -33.61 39.74
C GLN A 276 26.81 -32.71 39.09
N GLN A 277 26.65 -32.38 37.81
CA GLN A 277 27.46 -31.39 37.08
C GLN A 277 26.69 -30.08 36.83
N GLN A 278 25.59 -29.84 37.56
CA GLN A 278 24.68 -28.69 37.42
C GLN A 278 24.02 -28.57 36.02
N ASP A 279 23.90 -29.67 35.26
CA ASP A 279 23.15 -29.74 34.00
C ASP A 279 21.68 -30.10 34.27
N TYR A 280 20.89 -29.08 34.58
CA TYR A 280 19.46 -29.17 34.87
C TYR A 280 18.55 -29.15 33.62
N ARG A 281 19.06 -29.50 32.44
CA ARG A 281 18.22 -29.74 31.26
C ARG A 281 17.32 -30.98 31.48
N PRO A 282 16.04 -30.97 31.05
CA PRO A 282 15.18 -32.13 31.09
C PRO A 282 15.73 -33.32 30.29
N GLY A 283 15.86 -34.48 30.93
CA GLY A 283 16.30 -35.71 30.27
C GLY A 283 15.19 -36.38 29.43
N PRO A 284 15.52 -37.37 28.58
CA PRO A 284 14.60 -37.91 27.58
C PRO A 284 13.29 -38.52 28.09
N ASN A 285 13.23 -38.93 29.37
CA ASN A 285 12.06 -39.55 30.02
C ASN A 285 11.39 -38.60 31.04
N SER A 286 11.65 -37.30 30.95
CA SER A 286 11.17 -36.31 31.91
C SER A 286 9.70 -35.95 31.71
N TRP A 287 8.99 -35.71 32.82
CA TRP A 287 7.64 -35.12 32.79
C TRP A 287 7.65 -33.61 32.50
N ALA A 288 8.83 -32.97 32.45
CA ALA A 288 8.99 -31.59 31.99
C ALA A 288 8.93 -31.45 30.47
N VAL A 289 9.28 -32.49 29.70
CA VAL A 289 9.45 -32.37 28.24
C VAL A 289 8.11 -32.16 27.54
N ASN A 290 7.99 -31.18 26.65
CA ASN A 290 6.78 -30.86 25.85
C ASN A 290 5.47 -30.67 26.65
N ASN A 291 5.55 -30.37 27.96
CA ASN A 291 4.39 -30.29 28.87
C ASN A 291 4.09 -28.88 29.42
N GLY A 292 4.80 -27.83 28.96
CA GLY A 292 4.47 -26.43 29.26
C GLY A 292 3.41 -25.82 28.33
N LEU A 293 2.71 -24.81 28.84
CA LEU A 293 1.80 -23.94 28.08
C LEU A 293 2.58 -23.12 27.05
N PRO A 294 2.20 -23.17 25.76
CA PRO A 294 2.82 -22.37 24.70
C PRO A 294 2.13 -21.01 24.46
N ASP A 295 1.44 -20.47 25.47
CA ASP A 295 0.44 -19.42 25.25
C ASP A 295 0.98 -18.10 24.66
N SER A 296 0.12 -17.49 23.87
CA SER A 296 0.23 -16.22 23.16
C SER A 296 0.52 -14.97 24.01
N SER A 297 0.40 -15.01 25.35
CA SER A 297 0.67 -13.85 26.19
C SER A 297 2.13 -13.39 26.15
N GLN A 298 2.36 -12.07 26.12
CA GLN A 298 3.69 -11.46 25.94
C GLN A 298 4.73 -11.84 27.01
N PHE A 299 4.31 -12.39 28.14
CA PHE A 299 5.19 -12.72 29.27
C PHE A 299 5.87 -14.10 29.15
N TYR A 300 5.39 -14.98 28.26
CA TYR A 300 5.97 -16.32 28.03
C TYR A 300 6.99 -16.36 26.88
N HIS A 301 6.92 -15.40 25.95
CA HIS A 301 7.65 -15.40 24.67
C HIS A 301 9.10 -14.92 24.77
N LEU A 302 9.95 -15.73 25.40
CA LEU A 302 11.39 -15.69 25.11
C LEU A 302 11.70 -16.62 23.94
N ALA A 303 12.44 -16.13 22.94
CA ALA A 303 12.80 -16.92 21.77
C ALA A 303 13.74 -18.10 22.11
N THR A 304 14.47 -17.99 23.22
CA THR A 304 15.42 -19.00 23.70
C THR A 304 15.27 -19.33 25.17
N ASP A 305 15.80 -20.47 25.57
CA ASP A 305 16.06 -20.87 26.95
C ASP A 305 17.27 -20.10 27.55
N LEU A 306 17.60 -20.40 28.81
CA LEU A 306 18.71 -19.78 29.55
C LEU A 306 20.10 -20.04 28.95
N GLN A 307 20.26 -21.07 28.10
CA GLN A 307 21.50 -21.39 27.38
C GLN A 307 21.54 -20.85 25.94
N GLY A 308 20.44 -20.27 25.44
CA GLY A 308 20.33 -19.80 24.06
C GLY A 308 19.78 -20.84 23.07
N ASN A 309 19.32 -22.00 23.54
CA ASN A 309 18.59 -22.97 22.70
C ASN A 309 17.19 -22.43 22.38
N PRO A 310 16.58 -22.70 21.22
CA PRO A 310 15.21 -22.26 20.93
C PRO A 310 14.20 -22.79 21.96
N ARG A 311 13.42 -21.90 22.59
CA ARG A 311 12.44 -22.27 23.64
C ARG A 311 11.18 -22.95 23.10
N PHE A 312 10.84 -22.70 21.83
CA PHE A 312 9.69 -23.33 21.18
C PHE A 312 10.14 -24.50 20.31
N ILE A 313 10.58 -25.59 20.93
CA ILE A 313 10.62 -26.89 20.25
C ILE A 313 9.17 -27.38 20.15
N HIS A 314 8.74 -27.82 18.98
CA HIS A 314 7.36 -28.29 18.76
C HIS A 314 6.24 -27.26 19.04
N GLY A 315 6.55 -25.97 19.27
CA GLY A 315 5.55 -24.99 19.71
C GLY A 315 4.74 -25.42 20.94
N ARG A 316 5.32 -26.33 21.72
CA ARG A 316 5.17 -26.51 23.16
C ARG A 316 6.44 -25.90 23.78
N ILE A 317 6.58 -25.93 25.10
CA ILE A 317 7.87 -25.64 25.74
C ILE A 317 8.18 -26.73 26.77
N ASP A 318 9.47 -26.99 27.01
CA ASP A 318 9.87 -27.77 28.19
C ASP A 318 9.64 -26.94 29.47
N LEU A 319 9.28 -27.60 30.57
CA LEU A 319 9.11 -26.94 31.86
C LEU A 319 10.46 -26.47 32.40
N GLY A 320 10.46 -25.30 33.03
CA GLY A 320 11.64 -24.69 33.63
C GLY A 320 12.50 -23.90 32.63
N ALA A 321 13.71 -23.55 33.07
CA ALA A 321 14.57 -22.56 32.41
C ALA A 321 15.44 -23.09 31.26
N LEU A 322 15.34 -24.38 30.93
CA LEU A 322 16.28 -25.09 30.07
C LEU A 322 15.56 -26.13 29.22
N GLU A 323 15.88 -26.19 27.93
CA GLU A 323 15.25 -27.10 26.95
C GLU A 323 16.18 -28.27 26.59
N ARG A 324 15.61 -29.33 26.00
CA ARG A 324 16.39 -30.48 25.50
C ARG A 324 17.00 -30.25 24.11
N SER A 325 18.28 -30.57 23.95
CA SER A 325 18.93 -30.67 22.63
C SER A 325 18.68 -32.05 21.97
N GLY A 326 18.11 -32.12 20.77
CA GLY A 326 17.92 -33.38 20.02
C GLY A 326 17.16 -33.27 18.70
N ASP A 327 16.85 -34.42 18.09
CA ASP A 327 15.98 -34.54 16.92
C ASP A 327 14.49 -34.41 17.31
N PHE A 328 13.71 -33.79 16.43
CA PHE A 328 12.41 -33.19 16.75
C PHE A 328 11.46 -33.19 15.54
N LEU A 329 10.14 -33.37 15.79
CA LEU A 329 9.05 -33.43 14.80
C LEU A 329 7.72 -33.04 15.47
N ARG A 330 7.01 -32.01 14.95
CA ARG A 330 5.67 -31.60 15.43
C ARG A 330 4.75 -31.11 14.35
N LEU A 331 3.51 -31.61 14.38
CA LEU A 331 2.39 -31.21 13.55
C LEU A 331 1.93 -29.78 13.87
N GLU A 332 1.84 -28.95 12.84
CA GLU A 332 1.36 -27.56 12.93
C GLU A 332 -0.03 -27.38 12.29
N TYR A 333 -0.46 -28.32 11.44
CA TYR A 333 -1.80 -28.32 10.82
C TYR A 333 -2.15 -29.68 10.19
N PRO A 334 -3.35 -30.25 10.45
CA PRO A 334 -4.36 -29.83 11.43
C PRO A 334 -3.99 -30.27 12.85
N ILE A 335 -4.19 -29.39 13.84
CA ILE A 335 -3.93 -29.66 15.26
C ILE A 335 -5.22 -29.90 16.07
N GLY A 336 -6.38 -29.69 15.48
CA GLY A 336 -7.68 -29.99 16.07
C GLY A 336 -8.63 -28.80 16.14
N ASN A 337 -9.92 -29.11 16.27
CA ASN A 337 -11.06 -28.21 16.14
C ASN A 337 -11.25 -27.53 14.78
N GLU A 338 -10.38 -27.73 13.79
CA GLU A 338 -10.64 -27.25 12.43
C GLU A 338 -11.76 -28.07 11.75
N SER A 339 -12.27 -27.55 10.63
CA SER A 339 -13.21 -28.24 9.74
C SER A 339 -12.63 -28.25 8.33
N LEU A 340 -12.27 -29.45 7.87
CA LEU A 340 -11.69 -29.69 6.54
C LEU A 340 -12.79 -30.16 5.58
N LEU A 341 -12.73 -29.70 4.34
CA LEU A 341 -13.71 -30.08 3.32
C LEU A 341 -13.32 -31.40 2.67
N GLN A 342 -14.22 -32.38 2.63
CA GLN A 342 -13.95 -33.65 1.94
C GLN A 342 -13.57 -33.41 0.46
N ASN A 343 -12.54 -34.11 -0.03
CA ASN A 343 -11.92 -33.93 -1.34
C ASN A 343 -11.20 -32.59 -1.57
N SER A 344 -11.00 -31.73 -0.56
CA SER A 344 -10.08 -30.60 -0.70
C SER A 344 -8.62 -31.06 -0.79
N ILE A 345 -7.72 -30.14 -1.14
CA ILE A 345 -6.28 -30.34 -1.04
C ILE A 345 -5.76 -29.41 0.04
N GLU A 346 -5.54 -29.97 1.23
CA GLU A 346 -4.97 -29.25 2.35
C GLU A 346 -3.44 -29.33 2.35
N ILE A 347 -2.80 -28.29 2.87
CA ILE A 347 -1.35 -28.26 3.07
C ILE A 347 -1.08 -28.54 4.54
N LEU A 348 -0.86 -29.83 4.86
CA LEU A 348 -0.30 -30.28 6.14
C LEU A 348 1.04 -29.58 6.37
N ARG A 349 1.34 -29.27 7.62
CA ARG A 349 2.58 -28.57 8.01
C ARG A 349 3.10 -29.17 9.30
N TRP A 350 4.41 -29.22 9.42
CA TRP A 350 5.08 -29.58 10.66
C TRP A 350 6.41 -28.85 10.76
N SER A 351 6.91 -28.66 11.97
CA SER A 351 8.30 -28.25 12.18
C SER A 351 9.12 -29.47 12.59
N SER A 352 10.21 -29.74 11.87
CA SER A 352 11.12 -30.83 12.18
C SER A 352 12.55 -30.60 11.69
N ASN A 353 13.49 -31.35 12.26
CA ASN A 353 14.85 -31.53 11.75
C ASN A 353 15.15 -32.98 11.29
N VAL A 354 14.16 -33.89 11.36
CA VAL A 354 14.30 -35.29 10.90
C VAL A 354 14.23 -35.41 9.37
N GLN A 355 14.94 -36.37 8.79
CA GLN A 355 15.07 -36.56 7.33
C GLN A 355 13.96 -37.42 6.70
N GLY A 356 12.77 -37.48 7.29
CA GLY A 356 11.65 -38.27 6.76
C GLY A 356 10.55 -38.55 7.79
N VAL A 357 9.31 -38.58 7.32
CA VAL A 357 8.09 -38.72 8.12
C VAL A 357 7.09 -39.69 7.47
N GLU A 358 6.51 -40.56 8.28
CA GLU A 358 5.25 -41.24 7.97
C GLU A 358 4.09 -40.35 8.42
N ILE A 359 3.01 -40.32 7.64
CA ILE A 359 1.80 -39.54 7.91
C ILE A 359 0.61 -40.49 7.93
N ASP A 360 -0.13 -40.52 9.05
CA ASP A 360 -1.36 -41.30 9.23
C ASP A 360 -2.54 -40.39 9.60
N TYR A 361 -3.77 -40.83 9.33
CA TYR A 361 -4.98 -40.22 9.88
C TYR A 361 -5.92 -41.25 10.52
N SER A 362 -6.74 -40.79 11.45
CA SER A 362 -7.83 -41.52 12.09
C SER A 362 -9.14 -40.78 11.85
N THR A 363 -10.27 -41.49 11.92
CA THR A 363 -11.62 -40.97 11.77
C THR A 363 -12.53 -41.38 12.94
N ASP A 364 -11.94 -41.92 14.00
CA ASP A 364 -12.58 -42.60 15.13
C ASP A 364 -11.82 -42.33 16.46
N ALA A 365 -11.37 -41.09 16.65
CA ALA A 365 -10.63 -40.61 17.83
C ALA A 365 -9.36 -41.42 18.17
N GLY A 366 -8.69 -41.96 17.14
CA GLY A 366 -7.42 -42.67 17.26
C GLY A 366 -7.54 -44.18 17.52
N LEU A 367 -8.75 -44.75 17.47
CA LEU A 367 -8.98 -46.20 17.64
C LEU A 367 -8.44 -47.01 16.45
N THR A 368 -8.54 -46.48 15.23
CA THR A 368 -7.89 -47.01 14.03
C THR A 368 -7.16 -45.91 13.27
N TRP A 369 -6.14 -46.31 12.50
CA TRP A 369 -5.27 -45.41 11.74
C TRP A 369 -5.10 -45.91 10.31
N GLN A 370 -5.08 -44.98 9.36
CA GLN A 370 -4.91 -45.19 7.93
C GLN A 370 -3.75 -44.34 7.43
N SER A 371 -2.81 -44.95 6.71
CA SER A 371 -1.66 -44.23 6.19
C SER A 371 -2.04 -43.29 5.03
N VAL A 372 -1.56 -42.05 5.10
CA VAL A 372 -1.67 -41.03 4.05
C VAL A 372 -0.48 -41.14 3.10
N ALA A 373 0.74 -41.09 3.65
CA ALA A 373 1.98 -41.07 2.88
C ALA A 373 3.23 -41.38 3.72
N SER A 374 4.24 -41.92 3.05
CA SER A 374 5.64 -41.96 3.47
C SER A 374 6.37 -40.85 2.72
N TYR A 375 7.02 -39.90 3.41
CA TYR A 375 7.52 -38.66 2.80
C TYR A 375 8.90 -38.24 3.35
N ASP A 376 9.74 -37.63 2.51
CA ASP A 376 11.16 -37.33 2.82
C ASP A 376 11.39 -36.11 3.74
N GLY A 377 10.31 -35.44 4.17
CA GLY A 377 10.39 -34.29 5.08
C GLY A 377 10.93 -32.99 4.47
N SER A 378 11.38 -33.00 3.21
CA SER A 378 12.24 -31.97 2.63
C SER A 378 11.70 -30.53 2.64
N GLU A 379 10.39 -30.34 2.53
CA GLU A 379 9.73 -29.01 2.62
C GLU A 379 9.00 -28.77 3.96
N ASN A 380 9.08 -29.70 4.93
CA ASN A 380 8.35 -29.68 6.21
C ASN A 380 6.81 -29.50 6.05
N ARG A 381 6.27 -29.88 4.87
CA ARG A 381 4.86 -29.71 4.46
C ARG A 381 4.44 -30.83 3.51
N PHE A 382 3.16 -31.17 3.49
CA PHE A 382 2.59 -32.18 2.55
C PHE A 382 1.24 -31.73 2.00
N LYS A 383 0.95 -32.07 0.74
CA LYS A 383 -0.36 -31.81 0.10
C LYS A 383 -1.26 -33.03 0.27
N TRP A 384 -2.12 -33.00 1.28
CA TRP A 384 -3.08 -34.06 1.54
C TRP A 384 -4.38 -33.82 0.76
N GLN A 385 -4.78 -34.79 -0.04
CA GLN A 385 -6.16 -34.84 -0.55
C GLN A 385 -7.05 -35.43 0.56
N VAL A 386 -7.92 -34.60 1.13
CA VAL A 386 -8.81 -34.99 2.23
C VAL A 386 -9.79 -36.06 1.73
N PRO A 387 -10.00 -37.17 2.46
CA PRO A 387 -10.83 -38.28 1.99
C PRO A 387 -12.32 -37.90 1.81
N ALA A 388 -13.01 -38.64 0.95
CA ALA A 388 -14.45 -38.55 0.70
C ALA A 388 -15.26 -39.22 1.83
N LEU A 389 -15.09 -38.76 3.06
CA LEU A 389 -15.74 -39.29 4.27
C LEU A 389 -16.07 -38.14 5.24
N ILE A 390 -17.18 -38.25 5.96
CA ILE A 390 -17.57 -37.30 7.00
C ILE A 390 -17.35 -37.93 8.38
N SER A 391 -16.64 -37.23 9.28
CA SER A 391 -16.50 -37.59 10.70
C SER A 391 -16.06 -36.37 11.53
N GLU A 392 -16.59 -36.22 12.75
CA GLU A 392 -16.20 -35.15 13.68
C GLU A 392 -15.06 -35.55 14.64
N ASP A 393 -14.61 -36.82 14.55
CA ASP A 393 -13.63 -37.45 15.43
C ASP A 393 -12.28 -37.72 14.74
N CYS A 394 -11.86 -36.85 13.81
CA CYS A 394 -10.64 -37.07 13.03
C CYS A 394 -9.37 -36.62 13.79
N LEU A 395 -8.28 -37.36 13.63
CA LEU A 395 -6.93 -37.01 14.13
C LEU A 395 -5.90 -37.26 13.03
N LEU A 396 -4.80 -36.54 13.02
CA LEU A 396 -3.65 -36.80 12.16
C LEU A 396 -2.42 -37.09 13.04
N ARG A 397 -1.58 -38.01 12.61
CA ARG A 397 -0.31 -38.37 13.25
C ARG A 397 0.83 -38.23 12.25
N ILE A 398 1.98 -37.78 12.73
CA ILE A 398 3.25 -37.85 12.02
C ILE A 398 4.30 -38.60 12.87
N THR A 399 5.15 -39.39 12.24
CA THR A 399 6.16 -40.22 12.92
C THR A 399 7.47 -40.21 12.13
N ALA A 400 8.61 -40.02 12.78
CA ALA A 400 9.90 -39.97 12.10
C ALA A 400 10.31 -41.35 11.56
N GLN A 401 10.76 -41.41 10.30
CA GLN A 401 11.12 -42.67 9.63
C GLN A 401 12.33 -43.39 10.23
N ASN A 402 13.24 -42.63 10.86
CA ASN A 402 14.48 -43.17 11.42
C ASN A 402 14.39 -43.50 12.93
N ASP A 403 13.38 -42.97 13.63
CA ASP A 403 13.07 -43.32 15.02
C ASP A 403 11.56 -43.21 15.28
N PHE A 404 10.88 -44.35 15.32
CA PHE A 404 9.43 -44.43 15.57
C PHE A 404 9.03 -44.06 17.01
N GLN A 405 9.95 -43.68 17.89
CA GLN A 405 9.62 -43.03 19.17
C GLN A 405 9.43 -41.51 19.03
N ILE A 406 9.91 -40.91 17.94
CA ILE A 406 9.68 -39.49 17.62
C ILE A 406 8.38 -39.40 16.81
N THR A 407 7.27 -39.11 17.48
CA THR A 407 5.94 -38.98 16.86
C THR A 407 5.13 -37.87 17.52
N ASP A 408 4.24 -37.26 16.74
CA ASP A 408 3.31 -36.23 17.20
C ASP A 408 1.93 -36.41 16.58
N ILE A 409 0.88 -35.91 17.25
CA ILE A 409 -0.53 -36.15 16.94
C ILE A 409 -1.30 -34.84 17.15
N SER A 410 -2.34 -34.58 16.33
CA SER A 410 -3.29 -33.47 16.55
C SER A 410 -3.74 -33.39 18.02
N ASP A 411 -3.56 -32.21 18.65
CA ASP A 411 -3.88 -31.94 20.06
C ASP A 411 -5.35 -32.26 20.41
N THR A 412 -6.27 -32.08 19.48
CA THR A 412 -7.71 -32.41 19.60
C THR A 412 -8.29 -32.92 18.28
N THR A 413 -9.54 -33.38 18.27
CA THR A 413 -10.19 -33.86 17.03
C THR A 413 -10.53 -32.70 16.09
N PHE A 414 -10.26 -32.87 14.79
CA PHE A 414 -10.81 -32.02 13.73
C PHE A 414 -11.99 -32.71 13.03
N ILE A 415 -12.77 -31.93 12.29
CA ILE A 415 -13.90 -32.42 11.49
C ILE A 415 -13.45 -32.59 10.04
N ILE A 416 -13.89 -33.67 9.38
CA ILE A 416 -14.01 -33.71 7.92
C ILE A 416 -15.51 -33.67 7.58
N SER A 417 -15.90 -32.72 6.73
CA SER A 417 -17.31 -32.41 6.41
C SER A 417 -17.47 -31.99 4.95
N ASP A 418 -18.71 -31.91 4.46
CA ASP A 418 -19.04 -31.44 3.09
C ASP A 418 -19.26 -29.92 2.99
N HIS A 419 -19.18 -29.22 4.12
CA HIS A 419 -19.28 -27.77 4.28
C HIS A 419 -18.44 -27.33 5.49
N THR A 420 -18.19 -26.04 5.68
CA THR A 420 -17.34 -25.53 6.77
C THR A 420 -18.12 -25.41 8.08
N ILE A 421 -17.61 -26.00 9.16
CA ILE A 421 -18.20 -25.94 10.50
C ILE A 421 -17.27 -25.17 11.46
N ILE A 422 -17.79 -24.15 12.12
CA ILE A 422 -17.11 -23.38 13.18
C ILE A 422 -17.60 -23.88 14.55
N ARG A 423 -16.70 -24.49 15.32
CA ARG A 423 -16.95 -24.92 16.71
C ARG A 423 -17.04 -23.69 17.66
N PRO A 424 -17.80 -23.76 18.77
CA PRO A 424 -17.92 -22.65 19.72
C PRO A 424 -16.57 -22.26 20.33
N GLY A 425 -16.37 -20.96 20.60
CA GLY A 425 -15.17 -20.47 21.28
C GLY A 425 -13.92 -20.38 20.41
N LEU A 426 -14.05 -20.58 19.09
CA LEU A 426 -12.98 -20.32 18.13
C LEU A 426 -13.01 -18.86 17.64
N SER A 427 -11.83 -18.24 17.65
CA SER A 427 -11.55 -17.02 16.90
C SER A 427 -11.40 -17.34 15.40
N VAL A 428 -11.90 -16.47 14.51
CA VAL A 428 -11.90 -16.70 13.05
C VAL A 428 -11.29 -15.56 12.25
N SER A 429 -10.58 -15.91 11.19
CA SER A 429 -9.95 -14.96 10.25
C SER A 429 -9.78 -15.61 8.87
N GLY A 430 -9.21 -14.89 7.90
CA GLY A 430 -8.91 -15.42 6.58
C GLY A 430 -10.08 -15.30 5.61
N LYS A 431 -10.55 -16.44 5.07
CA LYS A 431 -11.57 -16.46 4.01
C LYS A 431 -12.66 -17.51 4.24
N TRP A 432 -13.91 -17.12 4.05
CA TRP A 432 -15.01 -18.05 3.79
C TRP A 432 -15.35 -18.02 2.30
N GLN A 433 -15.28 -19.19 1.68
CA GLN A 433 -15.38 -19.38 0.23
C GLN A 433 -16.60 -20.22 -0.15
N LYS A 434 -17.07 -20.06 -1.39
CA LYS A 434 -18.31 -20.73 -1.86
C LYS A 434 -18.25 -22.26 -1.80
N ALA A 435 -17.05 -22.85 -1.86
CA ALA A 435 -16.84 -24.29 -1.71
C ALA A 435 -17.12 -24.84 -0.30
N GLY A 436 -17.07 -24.00 0.74
CA GLY A 436 -17.40 -24.36 2.13
C GLY A 436 -18.81 -23.96 2.56
N SER A 437 -19.65 -23.49 1.61
CA SER A 437 -21.00 -23.00 1.89
C SER A 437 -22.01 -24.16 1.94
N PRO A 438 -22.92 -24.24 2.93
CA PRO A 438 -23.16 -23.25 3.99
C PRO A 438 -22.13 -23.33 5.12
N VAL A 439 -21.62 -22.19 5.57
CA VAL A 439 -20.75 -22.13 6.75
C VAL A 439 -21.61 -22.23 8.01
N GLU A 440 -21.51 -23.34 8.76
CA GLU A 440 -22.29 -23.57 9.98
C GLU A 440 -21.54 -23.05 11.21
N VAL A 441 -22.15 -22.16 11.99
CA VAL A 441 -21.57 -21.55 13.19
C VAL A 441 -22.31 -22.05 14.43
N ARG A 442 -21.66 -22.91 15.21
CA ARG A 442 -22.29 -23.66 16.32
C ARG A 442 -22.35 -22.93 17.66
N GLY A 443 -21.74 -21.75 17.78
CA GLY A 443 -21.77 -20.94 19.01
C GLY A 443 -21.15 -19.55 18.84
N PRO A 444 -20.87 -18.83 19.94
CA PRO A 444 -20.13 -17.57 19.94
C PRO A 444 -18.83 -17.68 19.15
N THR A 445 -18.61 -16.71 18.25
CA THR A 445 -17.47 -16.65 17.33
C THR A 445 -16.97 -15.21 17.25
N VAL A 446 -15.66 -15.00 17.25
CA VAL A 446 -15.04 -13.66 17.26
C VAL A 446 -14.04 -13.50 16.11
N VAL A 447 -14.11 -12.39 15.37
CA VAL A 447 -12.99 -11.91 14.55
C VAL A 447 -12.17 -11.00 15.45
N GLU A 448 -11.01 -11.46 15.91
CA GLU A 448 -10.17 -10.71 16.85
C GLU A 448 -9.66 -9.39 16.28
N LYS A 449 -9.16 -8.53 17.17
CA LYS A 449 -8.39 -7.35 16.78
C LYS A 449 -7.21 -7.76 15.88
N ASP A 450 -6.82 -6.86 14.97
CA ASP A 450 -5.78 -7.05 13.95
C ASP A 450 -6.07 -8.16 12.91
N SER A 451 -7.14 -8.94 13.09
CA SER A 451 -7.61 -9.97 12.15
C SER A 451 -8.59 -9.42 11.12
N THR A 452 -8.62 -10.04 9.94
CA THR A 452 -9.63 -9.79 8.91
C THR A 452 -10.31 -11.08 8.49
N LEU A 453 -11.63 -11.08 8.44
CA LEU A 453 -12.45 -12.12 7.81
C LEU A 453 -12.99 -11.61 6.47
N GLN A 454 -12.67 -12.30 5.38
CA GLN A 454 -13.21 -12.03 4.04
C GLN A 454 -14.28 -13.08 3.70
N ILE A 455 -15.40 -12.65 3.10
CA ILE A 455 -16.48 -13.57 2.70
C ILE A 455 -16.80 -13.33 1.22
N GLU A 456 -16.74 -14.41 0.45
CA GLU A 456 -16.94 -14.40 -1.00
C GLU A 456 -18.43 -14.39 -1.41
N ALA A 457 -18.71 -13.96 -2.64
CA ALA A 457 -20.05 -13.92 -3.19
C ALA A 457 -20.75 -15.30 -3.20
N GLY A 458 -22.05 -15.30 -2.90
CA GLY A 458 -22.87 -16.50 -2.84
C GLY A 458 -22.62 -17.46 -1.67
N VAL A 459 -21.85 -17.05 -0.64
CA VAL A 459 -21.71 -17.81 0.61
C VAL A 459 -22.95 -17.63 1.49
N GLU A 460 -23.53 -18.75 1.93
CA GLU A 460 -24.51 -18.80 3.01
C GLU A 460 -23.79 -19.11 4.33
N VAL A 461 -24.17 -18.45 5.42
CA VAL A 461 -23.67 -18.64 6.78
C VAL A 461 -24.87 -18.87 7.71
N ARG A 462 -24.86 -20.00 8.41
CA ARG A 462 -25.97 -20.49 9.25
C ARG A 462 -25.55 -20.55 10.71
N PHE A 463 -26.20 -19.76 11.55
CA PHE A 463 -25.90 -19.66 12.97
C PHE A 463 -26.89 -20.50 13.78
N LYS A 464 -26.38 -21.38 14.67
CA LYS A 464 -27.20 -22.12 15.62
C LYS A 464 -28.10 -21.16 16.41
N ALA A 465 -29.40 -21.39 16.37
CA ALA A 465 -30.38 -20.59 17.08
C ALA A 465 -30.40 -20.89 18.58
N GLY A 466 -30.79 -19.89 19.36
CA GLY A 466 -30.95 -20.00 20.82
C GLY A 466 -32.34 -19.61 21.29
N ASN A 467 -32.53 -19.73 22.60
CA ASN A 467 -33.68 -19.23 23.34
C ASN A 467 -33.26 -18.14 24.35
N HIS A 468 -31.98 -18.11 24.76
CA HIS A 468 -31.43 -17.14 25.69
C HIS A 468 -30.30 -16.33 25.03
N PHE A 469 -30.43 -14.99 25.11
CA PHE A 469 -29.60 -14.03 24.38
C PHE A 469 -28.83 -13.08 25.31
N ASP A 470 -28.76 -13.38 26.60
CA ASP A 470 -27.91 -12.70 27.59
C ASP A 470 -26.63 -13.50 27.77
N TYR A 471 -25.49 -12.98 27.27
CA TYR A 471 -24.20 -13.65 27.32
C TYR A 471 -23.59 -13.71 28.74
N SER A 472 -24.13 -12.94 29.70
CA SER A 472 -23.76 -13.04 31.11
C SER A 472 -24.56 -14.12 31.87
N SER A 473 -25.55 -14.75 31.23
CA SER A 473 -26.30 -15.87 31.79
C SER A 473 -25.62 -17.23 31.55
N THR A 474 -25.65 -18.10 32.56
CA THR A 474 -25.25 -19.51 32.45
C THR A 474 -26.18 -20.35 31.55
N GLU A 475 -27.33 -19.81 31.14
CA GLU A 475 -28.31 -20.49 30.28
C GLU A 475 -28.20 -20.11 28.79
N PHE A 476 -27.20 -19.27 28.43
CA PHE A 476 -26.97 -18.78 27.08
C PHE A 476 -26.71 -19.91 26.06
N ASP A 477 -27.45 -19.93 24.94
CA ASP A 477 -27.41 -21.03 23.96
C ASP A 477 -27.30 -20.60 22.48
N ALA A 478 -27.35 -19.31 22.15
CA ALA A 478 -27.34 -18.79 20.78
C ALA A 478 -25.93 -18.66 20.15
N ALA A 479 -25.83 -18.77 18.83
CA ALA A 479 -24.63 -18.35 18.09
C ALA A 479 -24.74 -16.90 17.58
N PHE A 480 -23.61 -16.20 17.53
CA PHE A 480 -23.44 -14.84 16.99
C PHE A 480 -22.00 -14.66 16.48
N LEU A 481 -21.78 -13.59 15.70
CA LEU A 481 -20.45 -13.19 15.25
C LEU A 481 -20.14 -11.78 15.78
N GLN A 482 -19.14 -11.68 16.65
CA GLN A 482 -18.55 -10.40 17.08
C GLN A 482 -17.32 -10.10 16.22
N VAL A 483 -17.13 -8.85 15.82
CA VAL A 483 -16.03 -8.41 14.96
C VAL A 483 -15.31 -7.28 15.68
N LYS A 484 -14.16 -7.60 16.29
CA LYS A 484 -13.24 -6.66 16.96
C LYS A 484 -12.10 -6.21 16.03
N GLY A 485 -11.82 -7.00 14.98
CA GLY A 485 -11.02 -6.62 13.80
C GLY A 485 -11.91 -6.17 12.64
N HIS A 486 -11.67 -6.71 11.44
CA HIS A 486 -12.37 -6.30 10.21
C HIS A 486 -13.18 -7.41 9.53
N LEU A 487 -14.36 -7.04 9.03
CA LEU A 487 -15.21 -7.88 8.17
C LEU A 487 -15.27 -7.30 6.74
N GLN A 488 -14.96 -8.13 5.74
CA GLN A 488 -14.95 -7.78 4.32
C GLN A 488 -15.85 -8.75 3.55
N ALA A 489 -17.17 -8.52 3.60
CA ALA A 489 -18.17 -9.36 2.94
C ALA A 489 -18.57 -8.75 1.60
N HIS A 490 -18.00 -9.25 0.51
CA HIS A 490 -18.13 -8.65 -0.84
C HIS A 490 -18.98 -9.56 -1.74
N GLY A 491 -20.30 -9.52 -1.55
CA GLY A 491 -21.26 -10.23 -2.40
C GLY A 491 -21.48 -9.55 -3.76
N ALA A 492 -22.28 -10.19 -4.62
CA ALA A 492 -22.64 -9.67 -5.93
C ALA A 492 -24.16 -9.62 -6.16
N ALA A 493 -24.58 -8.81 -7.14
CA ALA A 493 -25.97 -8.79 -7.62
C ALA A 493 -26.32 -10.16 -8.25
N GLY A 494 -27.24 -10.90 -7.62
CA GLY A 494 -27.60 -12.26 -8.00
C GLY A 494 -26.79 -13.36 -7.30
N ASP A 495 -25.71 -13.01 -6.59
CA ASP A 495 -24.88 -13.94 -5.80
C ASP A 495 -24.59 -13.31 -4.42
N THR A 496 -25.67 -13.10 -3.69
CA THR A 496 -25.75 -12.37 -2.42
C THR A 496 -25.28 -13.26 -1.27
N ILE A 497 -24.46 -12.70 -0.36
CA ILE A 497 -24.04 -13.40 0.87
C ILE A 497 -25.23 -13.45 1.83
N VAL A 498 -25.49 -14.58 2.50
CA VAL A 498 -26.67 -14.74 3.38
C VAL A 498 -26.27 -15.14 4.79
N PHE A 499 -26.64 -14.34 5.78
CA PHE A 499 -26.55 -14.67 7.21
C PHE A 499 -27.96 -15.00 7.73
N THR A 500 -28.16 -16.22 8.26
CA THR A 500 -29.47 -16.72 8.74
C THR A 500 -29.30 -17.65 9.95
N ALA A 501 -30.40 -17.91 10.66
CA ALA A 501 -30.47 -19.04 11.59
C ALA A 501 -30.30 -20.37 10.83
N LEU A 502 -29.66 -21.34 11.49
CA LEU A 502 -29.57 -22.74 11.07
C LEU A 502 -30.94 -23.42 11.15
N GLU A 503 -31.66 -23.21 12.25
CA GLU A 503 -33.05 -23.64 12.43
C GLU A 503 -34.02 -22.61 11.84
N SER A 504 -34.80 -23.04 10.84
CA SER A 504 -35.60 -22.15 9.97
C SER A 504 -36.77 -21.41 10.63
N ASP A 505 -37.08 -21.74 11.88
CA ASP A 505 -38.19 -21.28 12.71
C ASP A 505 -37.74 -20.59 14.01
N ARG A 506 -36.43 -20.50 14.26
CA ARG A 506 -35.84 -19.90 15.48
C ARG A 506 -34.93 -18.71 15.13
N TYR A 507 -34.44 -18.03 16.17
CA TYR A 507 -33.64 -16.80 16.04
C TYR A 507 -32.18 -16.99 16.52
N TRP A 508 -31.22 -16.33 15.86
CA TRP A 508 -29.79 -16.29 16.26
C TRP A 508 -29.36 -14.90 16.75
N GLY A 509 -28.18 -14.76 17.36
CA GLY A 509 -27.77 -13.54 18.06
C GLY A 509 -27.46 -12.33 17.17
N GLY A 510 -27.25 -12.52 15.87
CA GLY A 510 -26.94 -11.44 14.92
C GLY A 510 -25.46 -11.10 14.79
N LEU A 511 -25.16 -10.01 14.08
CA LEU A 511 -23.81 -9.48 13.86
C LEU A 511 -23.54 -8.29 14.78
N ILE A 512 -22.36 -8.29 15.42
CA ILE A 512 -21.86 -7.19 16.27
C ILE A 512 -20.50 -6.76 15.71
N ILE A 513 -20.34 -5.49 15.34
CA ILE A 513 -19.09 -4.93 14.81
C ILE A 513 -18.65 -3.77 15.71
N GLU A 514 -17.46 -3.91 16.29
CA GLU A 514 -16.82 -3.00 17.25
C GLU A 514 -15.39 -2.72 16.79
N ASP A 515 -15.27 -2.12 15.60
CA ASP A 515 -14.01 -1.91 14.89
C ASP A 515 -13.29 -0.68 15.47
N SER A 516 -12.16 -0.88 16.15
CA SER A 516 -11.42 0.23 16.77
C SER A 516 -10.51 1.00 15.81
N ASP A 517 -10.26 0.48 14.62
CA ASP A 517 -9.10 0.85 13.81
C ASP A 517 -9.50 1.48 12.46
N SER A 518 -8.65 2.34 11.92
CA SER A 518 -9.03 3.29 10.85
C SER A 518 -9.35 2.69 9.47
N LEU A 519 -9.23 1.36 9.31
CA LEU A 519 -9.40 0.66 8.04
C LEU A 519 -10.88 0.37 7.70
N GLY A 520 -11.69 0.00 8.70
CA GLY A 520 -13.14 -0.09 8.60
C GLY A 520 -13.69 -1.32 7.84
N SER A 521 -14.76 -1.90 8.39
CA SER A 521 -15.45 -3.05 7.80
C SER A 521 -16.43 -2.68 6.66
N VAL A 522 -16.53 -3.56 5.66
CA VAL A 522 -17.29 -3.35 4.42
C VAL A 522 -18.19 -4.55 4.14
N LEU A 523 -19.50 -4.30 4.05
CA LEU A 523 -20.51 -5.30 3.70
C LEU A 523 -21.25 -4.81 2.45
N ARG A 524 -21.14 -5.57 1.36
CA ARG A 524 -21.78 -5.29 0.06
C ARG A 524 -22.59 -6.49 -0.43
N PHE A 525 -23.84 -6.26 -0.86
CA PHE A 525 -24.76 -7.31 -1.32
C PHE A 525 -24.87 -8.48 -0.31
N VAL A 526 -25.20 -8.15 0.94
CA VAL A 526 -25.38 -9.10 2.05
C VAL A 526 -26.84 -9.08 2.51
N LYS A 527 -27.42 -10.26 2.73
CA LYS A 527 -28.71 -10.46 3.39
C LYS A 527 -28.49 -10.91 4.84
N ILE A 528 -29.24 -10.33 5.78
CA ILE A 528 -29.26 -10.73 7.19
C ILE A 528 -30.72 -10.97 7.59
N GLU A 529 -31.04 -12.17 8.08
CA GLU A 529 -32.39 -12.50 8.56
C GLU A 529 -32.41 -13.44 9.77
N ARG A 530 -33.59 -13.53 10.41
CA ARG A 530 -33.86 -14.37 11.59
C ARG A 530 -32.94 -14.09 12.78
N THR A 531 -32.60 -12.83 13.05
CA THR A 531 -31.91 -12.47 14.29
C THR A 531 -32.87 -12.14 15.43
N TYR A 532 -32.38 -12.27 16.65
CA TYR A 532 -32.92 -11.64 17.85
C TYR A 532 -32.10 -10.40 18.25
N GLY A 533 -30.76 -10.46 18.12
CA GLY A 533 -29.83 -9.56 18.80
C GLY A 533 -29.29 -10.20 20.10
N ILE A 534 -28.50 -9.45 20.86
CA ILE A 534 -27.94 -9.87 22.16
C ILE A 534 -28.36 -8.85 23.23
N ASP A 535 -28.84 -9.33 24.39
CA ASP A 535 -29.35 -8.49 25.49
C ASP A 535 -28.24 -7.92 26.39
N SER A 536 -27.16 -8.68 26.58
CA SER A 536 -26.01 -8.30 27.38
C SER A 536 -24.78 -9.03 26.83
N LEU A 537 -23.73 -8.28 26.51
CA LEU A 537 -22.39 -8.77 26.17
C LEU A 537 -21.39 -7.71 26.62
N GLU A 538 -20.42 -8.10 27.45
CA GLU A 538 -19.42 -7.19 28.04
C GLU A 538 -20.04 -5.96 28.75
N GLY A 539 -21.28 -6.09 29.25
CA GLY A 539 -22.05 -5.02 29.89
C GLY A 539 -22.83 -4.09 28.95
N LYS A 540 -22.79 -4.32 27.63
CA LYS A 540 -23.52 -3.57 26.59
C LYS A 540 -24.72 -4.38 26.05
N ASN A 541 -25.73 -3.70 25.51
CA ASN A 541 -26.90 -4.33 24.87
C ASN A 541 -26.86 -4.09 23.36
N PHE A 542 -27.05 -5.14 22.56
CA PHE A 542 -26.98 -5.12 21.09
C PHE A 542 -28.31 -5.57 20.45
N PRO A 543 -29.40 -4.81 20.58
CA PRO A 543 -30.76 -5.26 20.25
C PRO A 543 -31.08 -5.15 18.74
N ALA A 544 -30.20 -5.62 17.85
CA ALA A 544 -30.38 -5.53 16.40
C ALA A 544 -29.83 -6.72 15.61
N ALA A 545 -30.22 -6.85 14.35
CA ALA A 545 -29.68 -7.87 13.43
C ALA A 545 -28.24 -7.61 13.01
N LEU A 546 -27.92 -6.34 12.85
CA LEU A 546 -26.56 -5.83 12.71
C LEU A 546 -26.41 -4.66 13.69
N SER A 547 -25.43 -4.76 14.57
CA SER A 547 -25.01 -3.67 15.45
C SER A 547 -23.63 -3.20 15.01
N VAL A 548 -23.45 -1.90 14.77
CA VAL A 548 -22.15 -1.32 14.39
C VAL A 548 -21.75 -0.18 15.31
N SER A 549 -20.47 -0.13 15.66
CA SER A 549 -19.85 0.95 16.40
C SER A 549 -18.37 1.12 16.03
N GLY A 550 -17.77 2.24 16.45
CA GLY A 550 -16.37 2.54 16.21
C GLY A 550 -16.11 3.15 14.84
N ALA A 551 -15.20 2.55 14.07
CA ALA A 551 -14.65 3.09 12.83
C ALA A 551 -15.67 3.21 11.68
N LYS A 552 -15.24 3.82 10.56
CA LYS A 552 -16.09 3.98 9.36
C LYS A 552 -16.53 2.62 8.82
N MET A 553 -17.85 2.40 8.81
CA MET A 553 -18.47 1.26 8.15
C MET A 553 -18.94 1.62 6.75
N GLN A 554 -18.92 0.65 5.83
CA GLN A 554 -19.56 0.76 4.51
C GLN A 554 -20.59 -0.36 4.36
N LEU A 555 -21.87 -0.04 4.51
CA LEU A 555 -23.00 -0.96 4.37
C LEU A 555 -23.75 -0.60 3.09
N GLU A 556 -23.54 -1.34 2.00
CA GLU A 556 -24.16 -1.03 0.70
C GLU A 556 -24.93 -2.21 0.10
N HIS A 557 -26.09 -1.93 -0.50
CA HIS A 557 -26.95 -2.96 -1.11
C HIS A 557 -27.34 -4.11 -0.14
N MET A 558 -27.39 -3.83 1.16
CA MET A 558 -27.78 -4.80 2.19
C MET A 558 -29.27 -5.14 2.10
N ARG A 559 -29.67 -6.31 2.60
CA ARG A 559 -31.07 -6.61 2.92
C ARG A 559 -31.22 -7.18 4.33
N ILE A 560 -31.75 -6.38 5.25
CA ILE A 560 -31.94 -6.77 6.65
C ILE A 560 -33.43 -6.99 6.91
N THR A 561 -33.84 -8.23 7.20
CA THR A 561 -35.27 -8.58 7.21
C THR A 561 -35.68 -9.76 8.10
N ASN A 562 -36.94 -9.76 8.58
CA ASN A 562 -37.54 -10.82 9.39
C ASN A 562 -36.77 -11.07 10.71
N ASN A 563 -36.63 -10.03 11.53
CA ASN A 563 -35.84 -10.05 12.78
C ASN A 563 -36.67 -9.57 13.98
N ALA A 564 -36.48 -10.18 15.15
CA ALA A 564 -37.31 -9.98 16.35
C ALA A 564 -37.06 -8.65 17.11
N ARG A 565 -36.08 -7.85 16.68
CA ARG A 565 -35.79 -6.53 17.28
C ARG A 565 -35.57 -5.48 16.18
N ASN A 566 -34.51 -4.68 16.26
CA ASN A 566 -34.21 -3.68 15.25
C ASN A 566 -33.47 -4.32 14.06
N GLY A 567 -33.57 -3.71 12.87
CA GLY A 567 -32.76 -4.13 11.73
C GLY A 567 -31.29 -3.77 11.94
N LEU A 568 -31.00 -2.47 12.01
CA LEU A 568 -29.66 -1.92 12.22
C LEU A 568 -29.61 -1.08 13.51
N LEU A 569 -28.57 -1.29 14.31
CA LEU A 569 -28.16 -0.41 15.41
C LEU A 569 -26.83 0.27 15.03
N VAL A 570 -26.74 1.57 15.29
CA VAL A 570 -25.52 2.37 15.12
C VAL A 570 -25.23 3.10 16.44
N THR A 571 -24.03 2.92 17.00
CA THR A 571 -23.56 3.69 18.17
C THR A 571 -22.12 4.20 17.97
N GLY A 572 -21.71 5.19 18.76
CA GLY A 572 -20.33 5.70 18.74
C GLY A 572 -19.95 6.54 17.50
N ALA A 573 -18.64 6.75 17.35
CA ALA A 573 -18.04 7.86 16.59
C ALA A 573 -17.44 7.46 15.22
N GLY A 574 -18.29 7.01 14.29
CA GLY A 574 -17.87 6.67 12.92
C GLY A 574 -18.61 7.46 11.81
N ASN A 575 -17.90 7.77 10.73
CA ASN A 575 -18.49 8.26 9.48
C ASN A 575 -19.07 7.08 8.67
N HIS A 576 -20.04 6.38 9.27
CA HIS A 576 -20.66 5.18 8.70
C HIS A 576 -21.52 5.54 7.47
N LEU A 577 -21.36 4.80 6.38
CA LEU A 577 -22.19 4.90 5.17
C LEU A 577 -23.19 3.74 5.13
N ILE A 578 -24.48 4.06 5.05
CA ILE A 578 -25.59 3.11 4.93
C ILE A 578 -26.34 3.46 3.63
N ALA A 579 -26.05 2.75 2.53
CA ALA A 579 -26.51 3.18 1.20
C ALA A 579 -27.19 2.08 0.36
N ARG A 580 -28.31 2.43 -0.28
CA ARG A 580 -29.03 1.56 -1.25
C ARG A 580 -29.50 0.22 -0.65
N CYS A 581 -29.66 0.16 0.68
CA CYS A 581 -30.09 -1.01 1.44
C CYS A 581 -31.63 -1.15 1.47
N VAL A 582 -32.10 -2.37 1.73
CA VAL A 582 -33.52 -2.68 1.99
C VAL A 582 -33.67 -3.19 3.42
N ILE A 583 -34.35 -2.44 4.28
CA ILE A 583 -34.50 -2.76 5.71
C ILE A 583 -35.99 -2.90 6.02
N GLU A 584 -36.45 -4.15 6.15
CA GLU A 584 -37.89 -4.43 6.20
C GLU A 584 -38.30 -5.60 7.09
N ARG A 585 -39.50 -5.54 7.69
CA ARG A 585 -40.05 -6.63 8.53
C ARG A 585 -39.18 -6.94 9.76
N ASN A 586 -38.68 -5.90 10.41
CA ASN A 586 -38.08 -6.00 11.73
C ASN A 586 -39.16 -5.65 12.77
N GLU A 587 -39.30 -6.44 13.85
CA GLU A 587 -40.40 -6.28 14.81
C GLU A 587 -40.33 -4.97 15.62
N ARG A 588 -39.16 -4.31 15.67
CA ARG A 588 -38.98 -2.96 16.21
C ARG A 588 -38.67 -1.95 15.11
N ASN A 589 -37.50 -1.30 15.14
CA ASN A 589 -37.15 -0.22 14.21
C ASN A 589 -36.38 -0.76 12.99
N GLY A 590 -36.46 -0.05 11.86
CA GLY A 590 -35.57 -0.32 10.73
C GLY A 590 -34.12 0.02 11.09
N ILE A 591 -33.84 1.29 11.36
CA ILE A 591 -32.55 1.78 11.86
C ILE A 591 -32.75 2.46 13.22
N LEU A 592 -31.87 2.18 14.19
CA LEU A 592 -31.76 2.84 15.48
C LEU A 592 -30.37 3.45 15.64
N PHE A 593 -30.29 4.75 15.91
CA PHE A 593 -29.08 5.43 16.38
C PHE A 593 -29.19 5.65 17.89
N ALA A 594 -28.17 5.23 18.66
CA ALA A 594 -28.16 5.33 20.11
C ALA A 594 -26.77 5.70 20.68
N GLU A 595 -26.74 6.20 21.91
CA GLU A 595 -25.54 6.67 22.64
C GLU A 595 -24.96 8.01 22.13
N GLU A 596 -23.86 8.50 22.71
CA GLU A 596 -23.30 9.83 22.38
C GLU A 596 -22.28 9.76 21.22
N SER A 597 -22.45 10.62 20.21
CA SER A 597 -21.50 10.75 19.10
C SER A 597 -21.46 12.18 18.54
N LYS A 598 -20.60 13.03 19.11
CA LYS A 598 -20.50 14.44 18.70
C LYS A 598 -20.00 14.59 17.26
N PHE A 599 -19.05 13.75 16.84
CA PHE A 599 -18.51 13.64 15.48
C PHE A 599 -17.90 12.24 15.28
N PRO A 600 -17.84 11.68 14.05
CA PRO A 600 -18.39 12.18 12.79
C PRO A 600 -19.89 11.88 12.62
N THR A 601 -20.47 12.39 11.53
CA THR A 601 -21.88 12.19 11.17
C THR A 601 -22.08 10.95 10.29
N PRO A 602 -22.98 10.01 10.63
CA PRO A 602 -23.33 8.90 9.73
C PRO A 602 -24.24 9.36 8.58
N GLU A 603 -24.07 8.72 7.41
CA GLU A 603 -24.78 8.97 6.17
C GLU A 603 -25.76 7.82 5.85
N VAL A 604 -27.03 8.13 5.64
CA VAL A 604 -28.11 7.18 5.32
C VAL A 604 -28.72 7.59 3.98
N ALA A 605 -28.23 7.00 2.89
CA ALA A 605 -28.48 7.43 1.52
C ALA A 605 -29.28 6.41 0.69
N ASN A 606 -30.34 6.84 -0.03
CA ASN A 606 -30.98 6.04 -1.08
C ASN A 606 -31.55 4.66 -0.63
N ASN A 607 -31.85 4.46 0.66
CA ASN A 607 -32.34 3.19 1.21
C ASN A 607 -33.87 3.03 1.08
N THR A 608 -34.37 1.80 1.12
CA THR A 608 -35.80 1.48 1.26
C THR A 608 -36.08 0.89 2.64
N ILE A 609 -36.83 1.59 3.49
CA ILE A 609 -37.04 1.24 4.89
C ILE A 609 -38.54 1.13 5.17
N ARG A 610 -39.05 -0.11 5.36
CA ARG A 610 -40.50 -0.38 5.30
C ARG A 610 -40.98 -1.59 6.09
N PHE A 611 -42.27 -1.64 6.45
CA PHE A 611 -42.88 -2.79 7.16
C PHE A 611 -42.22 -3.13 8.50
N ASN A 612 -41.65 -2.15 9.22
CA ASN A 612 -41.08 -2.36 10.54
C ASN A 612 -42.10 -2.03 11.65
N GLY A 613 -42.12 -2.80 12.73
CA GLY A 613 -43.17 -2.79 13.77
C GLY A 613 -43.19 -1.56 14.69
N LEU A 614 -42.19 -0.69 14.62
CA LEU A 614 -42.16 0.62 15.28
C LEU A 614 -41.81 1.73 14.28
N HIS A 615 -40.57 2.23 14.27
CA HIS A 615 -40.15 3.35 13.43
C HIS A 615 -39.32 2.88 12.23
N GLY A 616 -39.35 3.62 11.13
CA GLY A 616 -38.45 3.40 10.00
C GLY A 616 -37.01 3.71 10.41
N ILE A 617 -36.76 4.97 10.78
CA ILE A 617 -35.52 5.42 11.42
C ILE A 617 -35.86 6.03 12.78
N PHE A 618 -35.09 5.71 13.80
CA PHE A 618 -35.18 6.30 15.13
C PHE A 618 -33.80 6.84 15.55
N VAL A 619 -33.70 8.14 15.78
CA VAL A 619 -32.51 8.81 16.34
C VAL A 619 -32.77 9.08 17.82
N ASN A 620 -31.96 8.48 18.68
CA ASN A 620 -32.10 8.53 20.14
C ASN A 620 -30.75 8.88 20.81
N GLY A 621 -30.30 10.13 20.62
CA GLY A 621 -29.04 10.61 21.15
C GLY A 621 -28.51 11.83 20.40
N ILE A 622 -27.31 12.26 20.77
CA ILE A 622 -26.63 13.41 20.16
C ILE A 622 -25.97 12.96 18.85
N PHE A 623 -26.76 12.83 17.77
CA PHE A 623 -26.29 12.53 16.41
C PHE A 623 -26.73 13.59 15.41
N SER A 624 -25.80 14.13 14.60
CA SER A 624 -26.14 14.94 13.42
C SER A 624 -26.19 14.06 12.15
N ALA A 625 -26.97 12.97 12.19
CA ALA A 625 -27.07 12.03 11.07
C ALA A 625 -27.61 12.70 9.79
N PHE A 626 -27.02 12.41 8.65
CA PHE A 626 -27.46 12.89 7.34
C PHE A 626 -28.28 11.80 6.64
N ILE A 627 -29.59 11.98 6.59
CA ILE A 627 -30.58 11.02 6.11
C ILE A 627 -31.16 11.57 4.81
N HIS A 628 -30.80 11.00 3.65
CA HIS A 628 -31.25 11.53 2.36
C HIS A 628 -31.62 10.51 1.28
N ASP A 629 -32.49 10.95 0.38
CA ASP A 629 -33.00 10.21 -0.79
C ASP A 629 -33.69 8.86 -0.47
N ASN A 630 -34.01 8.59 0.81
CA ASN A 630 -34.57 7.31 1.24
C ASN A 630 -36.08 7.22 0.94
N LEU A 631 -36.55 6.02 0.63
CA LEU A 631 -37.97 5.65 0.62
C LEU A 631 -38.33 5.00 1.96
N ILE A 632 -38.97 5.76 2.85
CA ILE A 632 -39.35 5.32 4.20
C ILE A 632 -40.87 5.18 4.25
N THR A 633 -41.40 3.96 4.29
CA THR A 633 -42.86 3.77 4.10
C THR A 633 -43.46 2.56 4.79
N ARG A 634 -44.71 2.65 5.26
CA ARG A 634 -45.44 1.54 5.88
C ARG A 634 -44.74 0.91 7.11
N ASN A 635 -44.19 1.73 8.01
CA ASN A 635 -43.81 1.28 9.35
C ASN A 635 -44.92 1.67 10.33
N ASP A 636 -45.11 0.88 11.39
CA ASP A 636 -46.35 0.90 12.18
C ASP A 636 -46.48 2.10 13.13
N SER A 637 -45.44 2.92 13.30
CA SER A 637 -45.45 4.13 14.12
C SER A 637 -44.96 5.37 13.37
N CYS A 638 -43.65 5.54 13.17
CA CYS A 638 -43.09 6.77 12.58
C CYS A 638 -42.16 6.47 11.41
N GLY A 639 -42.13 7.32 10.38
CA GLY A 639 -41.11 7.25 9.33
C GLY A 639 -39.73 7.58 9.88
N VAL A 640 -39.59 8.79 10.39
CA VAL A 640 -38.42 9.21 11.18
C VAL A 640 -38.91 9.66 12.55
N LYS A 641 -38.32 9.15 13.63
CA LYS A 641 -38.46 9.70 14.98
C LYS A 641 -37.12 10.26 15.46
N LEU A 642 -37.12 11.46 16.01
CA LEU A 642 -35.98 12.14 16.62
C LEU A 642 -36.31 12.45 18.08
N LEU A 643 -35.45 12.02 19.01
CA LEU A 643 -35.47 12.45 20.41
C LEU A 643 -34.38 13.48 20.71
N SER A 644 -34.45 14.08 21.90
CA SER A 644 -33.65 15.24 22.31
C SER A 644 -32.13 15.03 22.28
N GLY A 645 -31.42 16.10 21.92
CA GLY A 645 -29.95 16.17 21.91
C GLY A 645 -29.46 17.54 21.42
N TYR A 646 -28.19 17.85 21.65
CA TYR A 646 -27.53 19.08 21.16
C TYR A 646 -27.14 19.04 19.67
N ALA A 647 -27.42 17.94 18.99
CA ALA A 647 -27.12 17.73 17.57
C ALA A 647 -28.30 18.15 16.68
N VAL A 648 -28.05 18.27 15.38
CA VAL A 648 -29.05 18.64 14.38
C VAL A 648 -28.99 17.63 13.23
N PRO A 649 -29.80 16.55 13.26
CA PRO A 649 -30.00 15.67 12.12
C PRO A 649 -30.46 16.44 10.89
N GLN A 650 -29.99 16.01 9.72
CA GLN A 650 -30.38 16.56 8.43
C GLN A 650 -31.18 15.52 7.66
N ILE A 651 -32.47 15.75 7.48
CA ILE A 651 -33.40 14.88 6.77
C ILE A 651 -33.73 15.59 5.45
N VAL A 652 -33.17 15.09 4.34
CA VAL A 652 -33.16 15.80 3.04
C VAL A 652 -33.67 14.92 1.90
N ASN A 653 -34.54 15.41 1.02
CA ASN A 653 -34.99 14.69 -0.20
C ASN A 653 -35.59 13.27 0.03
N ASN A 654 -36.06 12.93 1.24
CA ASN A 654 -36.66 11.63 1.51
C ASN A 654 -38.13 11.56 1.06
N ARG A 655 -38.60 10.35 0.75
CA ARG A 655 -40.01 10.02 0.47
C ARG A 655 -40.58 9.26 1.67
N ILE A 656 -41.38 9.92 2.50
CA ILE A 656 -41.82 9.41 3.81
C ILE A 656 -43.36 9.28 3.86
N GLY A 657 -43.91 8.06 3.88
CA GLY A 657 -45.36 7.92 3.79
C GLY A 657 -46.03 6.59 4.13
N TYR A 658 -47.37 6.61 4.28
CA TYR A 658 -48.20 5.48 4.75
C TYR A 658 -47.89 5.01 6.19
N GLN A 659 -47.81 5.93 7.15
CA GLN A 659 -47.43 5.66 8.55
C GLN A 659 -48.32 6.47 9.51
N LYS A 660 -48.30 6.19 10.83
CA LYS A 660 -49.04 7.01 11.78
C LYS A 660 -48.46 8.43 11.85
N VAL A 661 -47.14 8.54 11.89
CA VAL A 661 -46.42 9.82 11.76
C VAL A 661 -45.40 9.75 10.64
N GLY A 662 -45.31 10.77 9.77
CA GLY A 662 -44.24 10.88 8.80
C GLY A 662 -42.90 11.17 9.48
N VAL A 663 -42.76 12.35 10.08
CA VAL A 663 -41.62 12.74 10.93
C VAL A 663 -42.11 13.19 12.30
N PHE A 664 -41.53 12.64 13.36
CA PHE A 664 -41.77 13.05 14.75
C PHE A 664 -40.48 13.66 15.33
N CYS A 665 -40.50 14.96 15.62
CA CYS A 665 -39.46 15.64 16.40
C CYS A 665 -39.95 15.82 17.85
N ASP A 666 -39.32 15.14 18.79
CA ASP A 666 -39.67 15.11 20.21
C ASP A 666 -38.53 15.80 21.01
N ASN A 667 -38.78 17.06 21.37
CA ASN A 667 -37.86 17.96 22.08
C ASN A 667 -36.46 18.06 21.41
N ALA A 668 -36.45 18.05 20.07
CA ALA A 668 -35.26 17.91 19.23
C ALA A 668 -35.16 19.01 18.16
N GLN A 669 -33.93 19.36 17.77
CA GLN A 669 -33.63 20.23 16.62
C GLN A 669 -33.32 19.39 15.38
N ALA A 670 -33.71 19.83 14.19
CA ALA A 670 -33.44 19.12 12.93
C ALA A 670 -33.56 20.05 11.72
N LYS A 671 -32.99 19.66 10.57
CA LYS A 671 -33.29 20.28 9.27
C LYS A 671 -34.13 19.32 8.42
N LEU A 672 -35.30 19.80 7.96
CA LEU A 672 -36.27 19.05 7.16
C LEU A 672 -36.41 19.71 5.78
N VAL A 673 -35.51 19.37 4.84
CA VAL A 673 -35.39 20.08 3.55
C VAL A 673 -35.74 19.19 2.36
N GLY A 674 -36.53 19.65 1.39
CA GLY A 674 -36.74 18.93 0.12
C GLY A 674 -37.52 17.60 0.21
N ASN A 675 -38.00 17.18 1.38
CA ASN A 675 -38.66 15.88 1.54
C ASN A 675 -40.12 15.89 1.03
N VAL A 676 -40.60 14.72 0.61
CA VAL A 676 -42.01 14.45 0.30
C VAL A 676 -42.60 13.61 1.45
N VAL A 677 -43.49 14.21 2.23
CA VAL A 677 -44.15 13.57 3.38
C VAL A 677 -45.63 13.35 3.06
N TYR A 678 -46.06 12.10 2.89
CA TYR A 678 -47.32 11.78 2.22
C TYR A 678 -48.16 10.63 2.81
N HIS A 679 -49.49 10.72 2.74
CA HIS A 679 -50.41 9.64 3.18
C HIS A 679 -50.18 9.11 4.61
N ASN A 680 -49.75 9.97 5.55
CA ASN A 680 -49.64 9.63 6.98
C ASN A 680 -50.86 10.14 7.76
N GLU A 681 -51.14 9.59 8.95
CA GLU A 681 -52.17 10.16 9.84
C GLU A 681 -51.75 11.56 10.33
N GLN A 682 -50.46 11.74 10.62
CA GLN A 682 -49.82 13.03 10.90
C GLN A 682 -48.57 13.15 10.02
N GLY A 683 -48.45 14.20 9.21
CA GLY A 683 -47.29 14.42 8.34
C GLY A 683 -46.05 14.74 9.18
N LEU A 684 -46.08 15.88 9.87
CA LEU A 684 -45.11 16.26 10.90
C LEU A 684 -45.80 16.31 12.27
N LEU A 685 -45.20 15.66 13.27
CA LEU A 685 -45.49 15.90 14.69
C LEU A 685 -44.27 16.57 15.30
N LEU A 686 -44.48 17.74 15.91
CA LEU A 686 -43.48 18.50 16.63
C LEU A 686 -43.96 18.58 18.08
N ASP A 687 -43.17 18.09 19.03
CA ASP A 687 -43.46 18.24 20.46
C ASP A 687 -42.27 18.96 21.09
N ASN A 688 -42.49 20.19 21.58
CA ASN A 688 -41.46 21.11 22.09
C ASN A 688 -40.25 21.35 21.13
N ALA A 689 -40.38 21.02 19.85
CA ALA A 689 -39.33 21.08 18.82
C ALA A 689 -39.45 22.31 17.91
N SER A 690 -38.32 22.82 17.39
CA SER A 690 -38.27 23.95 16.44
C SER A 690 -37.37 23.69 15.22
N PRO A 691 -37.61 22.63 14.42
CA PRO A 691 -36.78 22.33 13.27
C PRO A 691 -36.83 23.43 12.19
N ASP A 692 -35.74 23.53 11.43
CA ASP A 692 -35.69 24.28 10.17
C ASP A 692 -36.42 23.49 9.08
N ILE A 693 -37.48 24.04 8.48
CA ILE A 693 -38.27 23.34 7.45
C ILE A 693 -38.25 24.14 6.14
N GLY A 694 -37.77 23.54 5.05
CA GLY A 694 -37.58 24.22 3.76
C GLY A 694 -37.95 23.36 2.55
N ASN A 695 -38.54 23.96 1.52
CA ASN A 695 -38.81 23.29 0.23
C ASN A 695 -39.49 21.91 0.41
N LEU A 696 -40.40 21.81 1.37
CA LEU A 696 -41.03 20.54 1.78
C LEU A 696 -42.36 20.34 1.04
N THR A 697 -42.65 19.12 0.58
CA THR A 697 -43.98 18.77 0.06
C THR A 697 -44.73 17.90 1.06
N LEU A 698 -45.81 18.45 1.62
CA LEU A 698 -46.76 17.74 2.48
C LEU A 698 -48.00 17.40 1.65
N ALA A 699 -48.29 16.10 1.46
CA ALA A 699 -49.32 15.68 0.50
C ALA A 699 -50.26 14.57 1.01
N ASP A 700 -51.57 14.72 0.84
CA ASP A 700 -52.57 13.68 1.13
C ASP A 700 -52.47 13.05 2.56
N ASN A 701 -51.96 13.78 3.57
CA ASN A 701 -51.92 13.33 4.98
C ASN A 701 -53.22 13.74 5.72
N THR A 702 -53.64 13.03 6.77
CA THR A 702 -54.85 13.40 7.54
C THR A 702 -54.66 14.65 8.39
N THR A 703 -53.48 14.83 8.98
CA THR A 703 -53.02 16.08 9.60
C THR A 703 -51.71 16.48 8.93
N ALA A 704 -51.56 17.72 8.45
CA ALA A 704 -50.31 18.13 7.80
C ALA A 704 -49.16 18.31 8.81
N ILE A 705 -49.37 19.16 9.83
CA ILE A 705 -48.42 19.47 10.90
C ILE A 705 -49.19 19.59 12.22
N ARG A 706 -48.63 19.08 13.31
CA ARG A 706 -49.19 19.19 14.67
C ARG A 706 -48.11 19.61 15.67
N GLY A 707 -48.48 20.49 16.61
CA GLY A 707 -47.66 20.86 17.77
C GLY A 707 -46.55 21.90 17.54
N MET A 708 -46.57 22.62 16.41
CA MET A 708 -45.65 23.75 16.16
C MET A 708 -45.63 24.75 17.33
N ASN A 709 -44.43 25.11 17.76
CA ASN A 709 -44.19 26.27 18.60
C ASN A 709 -43.90 27.53 17.75
N THR A 710 -43.91 28.70 18.39
CA THR A 710 -43.77 30.01 17.73
C THR A 710 -42.36 30.31 17.18
N SER A 711 -41.39 29.44 17.46
CA SER A 711 -39.98 29.56 17.04
C SER A 711 -39.59 28.65 15.87
N SER A 712 -40.52 27.86 15.32
CA SER A 712 -40.25 27.00 14.14
C SER A 712 -40.22 27.82 12.83
N ILE A 713 -39.22 27.59 11.97
CA ILE A 713 -39.07 28.29 10.68
C ILE A 713 -39.54 27.41 9.53
N LEU A 714 -40.44 27.95 8.70
CA LEU A 714 -41.06 27.26 7.56
C LEU A 714 -40.91 28.13 6.30
N THR A 715 -40.21 27.64 5.28
CA THR A 715 -40.00 28.34 4.00
C THR A 715 -40.33 27.44 2.82
N ASN A 716 -40.95 27.97 1.76
CA ASN A 716 -41.23 27.27 0.50
C ASN A 716 -41.97 25.93 0.69
N ILE A 717 -42.92 25.89 1.64
CA ILE A 717 -43.69 24.67 1.96
C ILE A 717 -44.89 24.54 1.01
N LEU A 718 -45.02 23.37 0.40
CA LEU A 718 -46.08 23.01 -0.53
C LEU A 718 -47.11 22.10 0.15
N PHE A 719 -48.34 22.58 0.33
CA PHE A 719 -49.44 21.81 0.94
C PHE A 719 -50.40 21.25 -0.14
N ALA A 720 -50.25 19.96 -0.46
CA ALA A 720 -51.00 19.23 -1.49
C ALA A 720 -52.13 18.36 -0.90
N PHE A 721 -53.29 18.95 -0.58
CA PHE A 721 -54.42 18.28 0.09
C PHE A 721 -55.77 18.53 -0.59
N ASN A 722 -56.79 17.72 -0.28
CA ASN A 722 -58.18 18.11 -0.49
C ASN A 722 -58.68 18.97 0.67
N ALA A 723 -59.38 20.07 0.38
CA ALA A 723 -59.91 20.99 1.40
C ALA A 723 -60.97 20.39 2.34
N SER A 724 -61.52 19.20 2.05
CA SER A 724 -62.39 18.45 2.97
C SER A 724 -61.62 17.81 4.14
N ASP A 725 -60.32 17.60 3.97
CA ASP A 725 -59.53 16.67 4.79
C ASP A 725 -58.56 17.43 5.74
N PHE A 726 -58.67 18.76 5.80
CA PHE A 726 -57.69 19.64 6.45
C PHE A 726 -58.29 20.36 7.65
N SER A 727 -58.09 19.80 8.85
CA SER A 727 -58.44 20.43 10.13
C SER A 727 -57.19 20.93 10.86
N PHE A 728 -57.26 22.16 11.37
CA PHE A 728 -56.26 22.66 12.33
C PHE A 728 -56.55 22.07 13.72
N PRO A 729 -55.52 21.74 14.54
CA PRO A 729 -55.74 21.30 15.91
C PRO A 729 -56.44 22.35 16.75
N SER A 730 -57.62 22.03 17.30
CA SER A 730 -58.36 22.89 18.21
C SER A 730 -57.97 22.62 19.67
N GLY A 731 -57.10 23.47 20.23
CA GLY A 731 -56.63 23.44 21.62
C GLY A 731 -55.10 23.43 21.70
N ASP A 732 -54.45 24.09 22.67
CA ASP A 732 -54.98 24.76 23.88
C ASP A 732 -54.76 26.29 23.87
N ASN A 733 -55.64 27.04 24.52
CA ASN A 733 -55.75 28.52 24.44
C ASN A 733 -54.82 29.27 25.41
N SER A 734 -53.66 28.71 25.74
CA SER A 734 -52.67 29.30 26.66
C SER A 734 -51.50 30.01 25.93
N ALA A 735 -51.35 29.81 24.61
CA ALA A 735 -50.47 30.59 23.73
C ALA A 735 -51.30 31.43 22.74
N PRO A 736 -50.93 32.70 22.44
CA PRO A 736 -51.75 33.58 21.61
C PRO A 736 -51.57 33.34 20.11
N GLY A 737 -52.64 32.86 19.46
CA GLY A 737 -52.73 32.67 18.00
C GLY A 737 -52.35 31.26 17.53
N ILE A 738 -52.90 30.73 16.44
CA ILE A 738 -53.76 31.34 15.41
C ILE A 738 -55.00 30.45 15.13
N SER A 739 -56.14 31.06 14.81
CA SER A 739 -57.34 30.37 14.31
C SER A 739 -57.59 30.70 12.83
N TYR A 740 -58.07 29.73 12.06
CA TYR A 740 -58.30 29.86 10.61
C TYR A 740 -59.64 29.27 10.19
N SER A 741 -60.24 29.88 9.16
CA SER A 741 -61.33 29.32 8.35
C SER A 741 -60.88 29.33 6.89
N LEU A 742 -61.18 28.27 6.13
CA LEU A 742 -60.73 28.07 4.75
C LEU A 742 -61.85 27.40 3.92
N THR A 743 -62.04 27.86 2.68
CA THR A 743 -63.03 27.33 1.72
C THR A 743 -62.43 26.74 0.45
N ASP A 744 -61.13 26.91 0.21
CA ASP A 744 -60.47 26.55 -1.06
C ASP A 744 -59.20 25.71 -0.88
N LYS A 745 -58.72 25.12 -1.99
CA LYS A 745 -57.67 24.10 -2.01
C LYS A 745 -56.28 24.67 -2.33
N TYR A 746 -55.27 24.09 -1.66
CA TYR A 746 -53.82 24.32 -1.84
C TYR A 746 -53.29 25.66 -1.28
N PHE A 747 -52.14 25.60 -0.60
CA PHE A 747 -51.51 26.73 0.09
C PHE A 747 -49.99 26.65 0.05
N PHE A 748 -49.34 27.82 0.13
CA PHE A 748 -47.89 28.02 0.15
C PHE A 748 -47.54 29.10 1.20
N ALA A 749 -46.29 29.14 1.67
CA ALA A 749 -45.81 30.16 2.60
C ALA A 749 -44.29 30.44 2.45
N PRO A 750 -43.90 31.70 2.15
CA PRO A 750 -42.54 32.23 2.37
C PRO A 750 -42.45 33.01 3.70
N GLN A 751 -41.22 33.22 4.19
CA GLN A 751 -40.87 34.01 5.39
C GLN A 751 -40.99 35.54 5.11
N VAL A 752 -40.90 36.50 6.05
CA VAL A 752 -40.15 36.60 7.33
C VAL A 752 -40.90 37.52 8.34
N THR A 753 -40.80 37.24 9.65
CA THR A 753 -41.19 38.07 10.83
C THR A 753 -42.65 38.56 10.99
N ASP A 754 -43.17 38.44 12.22
CA ASP A 754 -44.45 38.99 12.71
C ASP A 754 -45.70 38.78 11.82
N LEU A 755 -46.26 37.56 11.93
CA LEU A 755 -47.69 37.23 11.73
C LEU A 755 -48.32 37.51 10.34
N GLY A 756 -47.54 37.90 9.32
CA GLY A 756 -48.00 38.13 7.94
C GLY A 756 -47.88 36.89 7.04
N PHE A 757 -48.96 36.13 6.84
CA PHE A 757 -48.96 34.99 5.91
C PHE A 757 -49.15 35.43 4.44
N ASN A 758 -48.07 35.47 3.67
CA ASN A 758 -48.11 35.61 2.20
C ASN A 758 -48.63 34.31 1.54
N ARG A 759 -49.96 34.18 1.43
CA ARG A 759 -50.63 33.03 0.80
C ARG A 759 -50.86 33.27 -0.68
N TYR A 760 -50.24 32.47 -1.53
CA TYR A 760 -50.78 32.21 -2.86
C TYR A 760 -51.96 31.23 -2.73
N GLY A 761 -53.12 31.60 -3.29
CA GLY A 761 -54.36 30.81 -3.25
C GLY A 761 -54.65 30.04 -4.54
N SER A 762 -53.59 29.71 -5.28
CA SER A 762 -53.63 29.17 -6.63
C SER A 762 -53.57 27.64 -6.65
N LYS A 763 -54.46 27.01 -7.43
CA LYS A 763 -54.51 25.57 -7.59
C LYS A 763 -53.33 25.07 -8.44
N THR A 764 -52.25 24.64 -7.79
CA THR A 764 -51.15 23.93 -8.46
C THR A 764 -51.58 22.55 -8.99
N THR A 765 -51.02 22.17 -10.13
CA THR A 765 -51.23 20.89 -10.80
C THR A 765 -49.97 20.01 -10.74
N PHE A 766 -50.17 18.73 -10.43
CA PHE A 766 -49.10 17.75 -10.25
C PHE A 766 -49.26 16.57 -11.21
N LYS A 767 -48.16 16.02 -11.70
CA LYS A 767 -48.17 14.81 -12.51
C LYS A 767 -48.16 13.55 -11.63
N LYS A 768 -49.31 13.14 -11.09
CA LYS A 768 -49.42 11.98 -10.16
C LYS A 768 -49.18 10.62 -10.87
N GLN A 769 -47.91 10.27 -11.12
CA GLN A 769 -47.49 8.97 -11.68
C GLN A 769 -47.47 7.84 -10.63
N ALA A 770 -47.20 8.18 -9.37
CA ALA A 770 -47.15 7.25 -8.25
C ALA A 770 -47.58 7.97 -6.95
N PRO A 771 -47.96 7.26 -5.86
CA PRO A 771 -48.49 7.91 -4.65
C PRO A 771 -47.49 8.80 -3.88
N HIS A 772 -46.19 8.69 -4.19
CA HIS A 772 -45.10 9.49 -3.63
C HIS A 772 -44.54 10.54 -4.63
N TYR A 773 -45.12 10.63 -5.83
CA TYR A 773 -44.60 11.41 -6.95
C TYR A 773 -45.50 12.62 -7.23
N TYR A 774 -44.98 13.81 -6.96
CA TYR A 774 -45.70 15.09 -6.98
C TYR A 774 -44.97 16.15 -7.81
N ALA A 775 -44.27 15.74 -8.87
CA ALA A 775 -43.59 16.67 -9.77
C ALA A 775 -44.57 17.68 -10.40
N LEU A 776 -44.12 18.91 -10.54
CA LEU A 776 -44.88 20.02 -11.11
C LEU A 776 -45.13 19.80 -12.61
N THR A 777 -46.26 20.31 -13.10
CA THR A 777 -46.55 20.39 -14.53
C THR A 777 -46.31 21.81 -15.03
N ALA A 778 -46.04 22.01 -16.33
CA ALA A 778 -45.97 23.34 -16.92
C ALA A 778 -47.20 24.20 -16.55
N GLY A 779 -46.97 25.45 -16.13
CA GLY A 779 -48.02 26.36 -15.64
C GLY A 779 -48.53 26.06 -14.22
N ALA A 780 -47.87 25.21 -13.45
CA ALA A 780 -48.14 25.03 -12.02
C ALA A 780 -47.73 26.29 -11.23
N ALA A 781 -48.64 26.84 -10.42
CA ALA A 781 -48.37 28.04 -9.61
C ALA A 781 -47.47 27.82 -8.38
N ALA A 782 -46.65 26.77 -8.40
CA ALA A 782 -45.51 26.56 -7.50
C ALA A 782 -44.18 26.85 -8.20
N ILE A 783 -44.20 26.96 -9.54
CA ILE A 783 -43.04 27.23 -10.39
C ILE A 783 -42.56 28.68 -10.15
N ASP A 784 -41.25 28.86 -10.02
CA ASP A 784 -40.54 30.13 -9.86
C ASP A 784 -41.13 31.12 -8.82
N HIS A 785 -41.77 30.60 -7.77
CA HIS A 785 -42.47 31.39 -6.73
C HIS A 785 -41.92 31.22 -5.30
N GLY A 786 -40.86 30.43 -5.12
CA GLY A 786 -40.15 30.25 -3.86
C GLY A 786 -39.14 31.37 -3.59
N THR A 787 -38.96 31.72 -2.32
CA THR A 787 -37.94 32.70 -1.93
C THR A 787 -36.56 32.08 -1.97
N MET A 788 -35.62 32.71 -2.69
CA MET A 788 -34.20 32.38 -2.64
C MET A 788 -33.59 32.77 -1.29
N ASP A 789 -33.31 31.75 -0.47
CA ASP A 789 -32.56 31.77 0.80
C ASP A 789 -32.96 32.85 1.84
N ASN A 790 -33.77 32.44 2.84
CA ASN A 790 -33.70 33.07 4.16
C ASN A 790 -32.60 32.36 4.96
N SER A 791 -31.61 33.13 5.42
CA SER A 791 -30.21 32.73 5.73
C SER A 791 -29.96 31.75 6.89
N LEU A 792 -30.78 30.71 6.99
CA LEU A 792 -30.78 29.63 7.98
C LEU A 792 -31.03 28.27 7.29
N ILE A 793 -31.66 28.24 6.11
CA ILE A 793 -32.03 27.00 5.41
C ILE A 793 -31.33 26.87 4.05
N THR A 794 -30.09 26.39 4.08
CA THR A 794 -29.38 25.94 2.87
C THR A 794 -30.13 24.79 2.20
N LEU A 795 -30.36 24.89 0.90
CA LEU A 795 -31.01 23.84 0.10
C LEU A 795 -29.98 22.84 -0.45
N PRO A 796 -30.38 21.57 -0.68
CA PRO A 796 -29.56 20.63 -1.46
C PRO A 796 -29.42 21.10 -2.92
N GLU A 797 -28.27 20.80 -3.53
CA GLU A 797 -28.00 21.04 -4.96
C GLU A 797 -29.01 20.35 -5.89
N MET A 798 -29.62 19.26 -5.41
CA MET A 798 -30.55 18.41 -6.14
C MET A 798 -31.93 18.35 -5.46
N ASP A 799 -33.00 18.21 -6.24
CA ASP A 799 -34.36 17.96 -5.78
C ASP A 799 -34.58 16.49 -5.37
N VAL A 800 -35.78 16.17 -4.88
CA VAL A 800 -36.14 14.79 -4.49
C VAL A 800 -36.11 13.78 -5.65
N ALA A 801 -36.17 14.23 -6.90
CA ALA A 801 -36.10 13.41 -8.10
C ALA A 801 -34.67 13.25 -8.67
N GLY A 802 -33.66 13.92 -8.10
CA GLY A 802 -32.30 13.95 -8.63
C GLY A 802 -32.14 14.89 -9.83
N LYS A 803 -32.95 15.96 -9.91
CA LYS A 803 -32.75 17.10 -10.82
C LYS A 803 -31.93 18.17 -10.09
N PRO A 804 -31.02 18.90 -10.75
CA PRO A 804 -30.40 20.07 -10.15
C PRO A 804 -31.47 21.12 -9.85
N ARG A 805 -31.34 21.83 -8.72
CA ARG A 805 -32.18 23.00 -8.45
C ARG A 805 -31.76 24.17 -9.33
N ILE A 806 -32.73 24.86 -9.91
CA ILE A 806 -32.51 25.89 -10.92
C ILE A 806 -33.43 27.07 -10.63
N THR A 807 -32.90 28.28 -10.83
CA THR A 807 -33.58 29.52 -10.46
C THR A 807 -34.49 30.06 -11.55
N ASP A 808 -34.45 29.50 -12.75
CA ASP A 808 -35.42 29.74 -13.82
C ASP A 808 -35.60 28.39 -14.51
N GLY A 809 -36.68 27.68 -14.14
CA GLY A 809 -36.95 26.32 -14.62
C GLY A 809 -37.70 26.28 -15.96
N ASN A 810 -38.23 27.42 -16.40
CA ASN A 810 -39.19 27.52 -17.50
C ASN A 810 -38.70 28.40 -18.67
N ASP A 811 -37.56 29.09 -18.54
CA ASP A 811 -36.94 30.02 -19.50
C ASP A 811 -37.81 31.27 -19.79
N ASP A 812 -38.53 31.77 -18.77
CA ASP A 812 -39.36 33.00 -18.85
C ASP A 812 -38.67 34.27 -18.34
N GLY A 813 -37.51 34.15 -17.68
CA GLY A 813 -36.69 35.24 -17.17
C GLY A 813 -36.89 35.57 -15.69
N THR A 814 -37.56 34.71 -14.93
CA THR A 814 -37.84 34.90 -13.50
C THR A 814 -36.86 34.12 -12.62
N GLU A 815 -35.82 34.77 -12.10
CA GLU A 815 -34.80 34.15 -11.23
C GLU A 815 -35.30 33.87 -9.78
N THR A 816 -36.25 32.96 -9.60
CA THR A 816 -36.66 32.42 -8.28
C THR A 816 -36.88 30.90 -8.31
N ILE A 817 -36.58 30.21 -7.21
CA ILE A 817 -36.67 28.75 -7.11
C ILE A 817 -38.11 28.22 -6.97
N ASP A 818 -38.33 26.94 -7.26
CA ASP A 818 -39.63 26.28 -7.10
C ASP A 818 -40.06 26.10 -5.63
N ILE A 819 -41.38 26.12 -5.40
CA ILE A 819 -41.97 25.82 -4.09
C ILE A 819 -42.16 24.31 -3.91
N GLY A 820 -41.24 23.68 -3.17
CA GLY A 820 -41.41 22.34 -2.62
C GLY A 820 -40.28 21.37 -3.00
N ALA A 821 -40.59 20.08 -2.88
CA ALA A 821 -39.61 19.00 -2.94
C ALA A 821 -39.08 18.73 -4.36
N TYR A 822 -39.89 19.02 -5.38
CA TYR A 822 -39.61 18.75 -6.80
C TYR A 822 -39.30 20.02 -7.57
N GLU A 823 -38.35 19.93 -8.50
CA GLU A 823 -38.03 20.99 -9.47
C GLU A 823 -38.71 20.74 -10.83
N PHE A 824 -39.17 21.83 -11.44
CA PHE A 824 -39.59 21.91 -12.83
C PHE A 824 -38.37 22.24 -13.72
N ALA A 825 -38.35 21.63 -14.90
CA ALA A 825 -37.35 21.90 -15.93
C ALA A 825 -37.94 21.54 -17.30
N LEU A 826 -37.80 22.43 -18.27
CA LEU A 826 -38.06 22.11 -19.67
C LEU A 826 -37.07 21.06 -20.21
N LEU A 827 -37.43 20.45 -21.34
CA LEU A 827 -36.52 19.60 -22.11
C LEU A 827 -35.63 20.49 -22.98
N GLN A 828 -34.34 20.19 -23.01
CA GLN A 828 -33.37 20.82 -23.90
C GLN A 828 -32.55 19.73 -24.57
N ALA A 829 -32.65 19.61 -25.89
CA ALA A 829 -31.89 18.65 -26.69
C ALA A 829 -30.45 19.13 -26.90
N ASP A 830 -29.47 18.31 -26.54
CA ASP A 830 -28.05 18.57 -26.81
C ASP A 830 -27.29 17.27 -27.09
N PHE A 831 -26.28 17.31 -27.94
CA PHE A 831 -25.41 16.16 -28.23
C PHE A 831 -24.06 16.55 -28.84
N LYS A 832 -23.12 15.59 -28.78
CA LYS A 832 -21.85 15.61 -29.51
C LYS A 832 -21.58 14.28 -30.21
N ALA A 833 -20.63 14.29 -31.14
CA ALA A 833 -20.11 13.09 -31.80
C ALA A 833 -18.58 13.06 -31.87
N GLN A 834 -18.00 11.86 -31.93
CA GLN A 834 -16.57 11.68 -32.18
C GLN A 834 -16.29 10.36 -32.95
N PRO A 835 -15.46 10.39 -34.01
CA PRO A 835 -14.97 11.58 -34.74
C PRO A 835 -16.09 12.19 -35.62
N THR A 836 -16.02 13.50 -35.87
CA THR A 836 -16.94 14.20 -36.81
C THR A 836 -16.49 14.13 -38.28
N ALA A 837 -15.27 13.67 -38.57
CA ALA A 837 -14.82 13.44 -39.94
C ALA A 837 -13.83 12.28 -40.03
N GLY A 838 -13.77 11.61 -41.19
CA GLY A 838 -12.80 10.56 -41.42
C GLY A 838 -13.04 9.70 -42.66
N LYS A 839 -12.29 8.60 -42.77
CA LYS A 839 -12.38 7.67 -43.88
C LYS A 839 -13.55 6.69 -43.74
N LEU A 840 -14.09 6.24 -44.88
CA LEU A 840 -15.06 5.14 -44.91
C LEU A 840 -14.44 3.76 -44.57
N PRO A 841 -15.22 2.84 -43.96
CA PRO A 841 -16.49 3.11 -43.28
C PRO A 841 -16.25 3.89 -41.98
N LEU A 842 -16.97 4.99 -41.78
CA LEU A 842 -16.72 5.92 -40.67
C LEU A 842 -17.60 5.54 -39.48
N LYS A 843 -17.01 4.82 -38.51
CA LYS A 843 -17.65 4.56 -37.21
C LYS A 843 -17.61 5.84 -36.35
N VAL A 844 -18.77 6.27 -35.87
CA VAL A 844 -18.96 7.47 -35.04
C VAL A 844 -19.64 7.08 -33.73
N GLN A 845 -19.10 7.54 -32.60
CA GLN A 845 -19.77 7.49 -31.31
C GLN A 845 -20.51 8.80 -31.07
N PHE A 846 -21.81 8.72 -30.80
CA PHE A 846 -22.60 9.86 -30.34
C PHE A 846 -22.69 9.87 -28.81
N THR A 847 -22.92 11.05 -28.24
CA THR A 847 -23.14 11.22 -26.80
C THR A 847 -24.26 12.23 -26.59
N ASP A 848 -25.33 11.79 -25.95
CA ASP A 848 -26.42 12.65 -25.50
C ASP A 848 -25.94 13.55 -24.35
N GLN A 849 -26.33 14.82 -24.42
CA GLN A 849 -26.09 15.85 -23.41
C GLN A 849 -27.38 16.57 -22.99
N SER A 850 -28.52 16.09 -23.47
CA SER A 850 -29.83 16.70 -23.29
C SER A 850 -30.27 16.78 -21.82
N LYS A 851 -31.00 17.83 -21.47
CA LYS A 851 -31.49 18.12 -20.12
C LYS A 851 -33.00 17.90 -20.01
N GLY A 852 -33.49 17.87 -18.77
CA GLY A 852 -34.89 17.64 -18.44
C GLY A 852 -35.25 16.15 -18.32
N GLU A 853 -36.52 15.86 -18.07
CA GLU A 853 -36.98 14.50 -17.74
C GLU A 853 -37.27 13.66 -19.01
N ILE A 854 -36.23 13.12 -19.64
CA ILE A 854 -36.33 12.45 -20.95
C ILE A 854 -36.82 11.01 -20.82
N THR A 855 -38.00 10.68 -21.35
CA THR A 855 -38.54 9.30 -21.40
C THR A 855 -38.19 8.56 -22.68
N THR A 856 -38.02 9.27 -23.80
CA THR A 856 -37.70 8.66 -25.11
C THR A 856 -36.75 9.54 -25.90
N ARG A 857 -35.97 8.90 -26.77
CA ARG A 857 -35.00 9.54 -27.67
C ARG A 857 -35.23 9.02 -29.07
N ARG A 858 -34.99 9.85 -30.08
CA ARG A 858 -34.86 9.44 -31.47
C ARG A 858 -33.70 10.20 -32.11
N TRP A 859 -32.72 9.43 -32.55
CA TRP A 859 -31.64 9.89 -33.42
C TRP A 859 -32.08 9.72 -34.88
N ASP A 860 -31.69 10.66 -35.72
CA ASP A 860 -31.61 10.51 -37.17
C ASP A 860 -30.19 10.89 -37.59
N PHE A 861 -29.49 9.98 -38.27
CA PHE A 861 -28.08 10.17 -38.61
C PHE A 861 -27.86 10.85 -39.96
N GLY A 862 -28.93 11.20 -40.68
CA GLY A 862 -28.88 11.91 -41.97
C GLY A 862 -28.60 11.03 -43.19
N ASP A 863 -28.31 9.74 -42.99
CA ASP A 863 -28.17 8.73 -44.05
C ASP A 863 -29.41 7.82 -44.19
N GLY A 864 -30.47 8.11 -43.44
CA GLY A 864 -31.71 7.32 -43.38
C GLY A 864 -31.74 6.27 -42.27
N VAL A 865 -30.68 6.14 -41.45
CA VAL A 865 -30.66 5.28 -40.26
C VAL A 865 -31.04 6.08 -39.02
N THR A 866 -31.81 5.45 -38.13
CA THR A 866 -32.32 6.03 -36.86
C THR A 866 -32.08 5.08 -35.69
N ASP A 867 -31.86 5.62 -34.50
CA ASP A 867 -31.69 4.87 -33.24
C ASP A 867 -32.51 5.52 -32.11
N SER A 868 -32.69 4.84 -30.98
CA SER A 868 -33.36 5.32 -29.77
C SER A 868 -32.56 5.11 -28.47
N VAL A 869 -31.39 4.46 -28.52
CA VAL A 869 -30.52 4.33 -27.33
C VAL A 869 -29.89 5.68 -26.94
N PRO A 870 -29.48 5.89 -25.68
CA PRO A 870 -28.93 7.18 -25.24
C PRO A 870 -27.61 7.60 -25.89
N ASN A 871 -26.70 6.66 -26.16
CA ASN A 871 -25.36 6.97 -26.69
C ASN A 871 -25.03 6.01 -27.86
N PRO A 872 -25.66 6.18 -29.03
CA PRO A 872 -25.55 5.23 -30.12
C PRO A 872 -24.19 5.27 -30.80
N GLN A 873 -23.85 4.17 -31.47
CA GLN A 873 -22.63 4.03 -32.25
C GLN A 873 -23.00 3.68 -33.69
N HIS A 874 -22.92 4.67 -34.57
CA HIS A 874 -23.31 4.53 -35.98
C HIS A 874 -22.09 4.26 -36.88
N VAL A 875 -22.34 3.77 -38.09
CA VAL A 875 -21.32 3.53 -39.11
C VAL A 875 -21.80 4.08 -40.46
N TYR A 876 -21.20 5.19 -40.89
CA TYR A 876 -21.47 5.74 -42.21
C TYR A 876 -20.73 4.91 -43.28
N HIS A 877 -21.50 4.35 -44.20
CA HIS A 877 -21.02 3.53 -45.32
C HIS A 877 -20.92 4.31 -46.65
N SER A 878 -21.58 5.45 -46.76
CA SER A 878 -21.63 6.30 -47.94
C SER A 878 -20.82 7.58 -47.76
N THR A 879 -20.30 8.12 -48.86
CA THR A 879 -19.62 9.41 -48.90
C THR A 879 -20.61 10.55 -48.72
N GLY A 880 -20.29 11.55 -47.90
CA GLY A 880 -21.18 12.71 -47.76
C GLY A 880 -20.95 13.56 -46.52
N ARG A 881 -21.74 14.63 -46.43
CA ARG A 881 -21.98 15.42 -45.24
C ARG A 881 -23.37 15.11 -44.73
N PHE A 882 -23.49 14.78 -43.44
CA PHE A 882 -24.73 14.28 -42.86
C PHE A 882 -25.23 15.23 -41.77
N ASP A 883 -26.47 15.68 -41.91
CA ASP A 883 -27.23 16.39 -40.87
C ASP A 883 -27.64 15.38 -39.81
N VAL A 884 -27.28 15.62 -38.54
CA VAL A 884 -27.67 14.73 -37.42
C VAL A 884 -28.74 15.42 -36.58
N GLN A 885 -29.79 14.67 -36.24
CA GLN A 885 -30.87 15.14 -35.38
C GLN A 885 -30.99 14.27 -34.13
N LEU A 886 -31.21 14.91 -32.98
CA LEU A 886 -31.70 14.27 -31.76
C LEU A 886 -33.02 14.92 -31.34
N ILE A 887 -34.06 14.10 -31.29
CA ILE A 887 -35.35 14.44 -30.67
C ILE A 887 -35.36 13.80 -29.28
N VAL A 888 -35.65 14.58 -28.24
CA VAL A 888 -35.91 14.07 -26.89
C VAL A 888 -37.34 14.39 -26.48
N SER A 889 -38.05 13.41 -25.93
CA SER A 889 -39.44 13.57 -25.49
C SER A 889 -39.63 13.05 -24.06
N GLY A 890 -40.54 13.67 -23.32
CA GLY A 890 -40.70 13.48 -21.89
C GLY A 890 -42.08 13.88 -21.34
N PRO A 891 -42.24 13.94 -20.00
CA PRO A 891 -43.46 14.34 -19.30
C PRO A 891 -44.03 15.70 -19.68
N VAL A 892 -43.15 16.63 -20.06
CA VAL A 892 -43.46 18.06 -20.23
C VAL A 892 -43.57 18.49 -21.70
N GLY A 893 -43.23 17.60 -22.65
CA GLY A 893 -43.22 17.91 -24.07
C GLY A 893 -42.16 17.12 -24.84
N ALA A 894 -41.59 17.76 -25.86
CA ALA A 894 -40.43 17.30 -26.60
C ALA A 894 -39.60 18.49 -27.08
N ASP A 895 -38.29 18.29 -27.24
CA ASP A 895 -37.38 19.24 -27.88
C ASP A 895 -36.52 18.53 -28.95
N THR A 896 -35.88 19.29 -29.85
CA THR A 896 -35.19 18.76 -31.03
C THR A 896 -33.98 19.62 -31.43
N LEU A 897 -32.79 19.03 -31.35
CA LEU A 897 -31.56 19.63 -31.89
C LEU A 897 -31.23 19.02 -33.25
N LEU A 898 -30.94 19.87 -34.24
CA LEU A 898 -30.47 19.50 -35.57
C LEU A 898 -29.10 20.16 -35.82
N GLN A 899 -28.04 19.37 -35.93
CA GLN A 899 -26.70 19.83 -36.27
C GLN A 899 -26.42 19.51 -37.75
N LYS A 900 -26.30 20.55 -38.57
CA LYS A 900 -26.15 20.42 -40.03
C LYS A 900 -24.72 20.13 -40.47
N GLU A 901 -24.57 19.33 -41.52
CA GLU A 901 -23.29 18.86 -42.08
C GLU A 901 -22.31 18.30 -41.03
N TYR A 902 -22.84 17.76 -39.92
CA TYR A 902 -22.08 17.53 -38.70
C TYR A 902 -21.07 16.38 -38.80
N ILE A 903 -21.39 15.35 -39.60
CA ILE A 903 -20.47 14.26 -39.91
C ILE A 903 -20.03 14.35 -41.39
N TYR A 904 -18.72 14.27 -41.65
CA TYR A 904 -18.14 14.26 -43.00
C TYR A 904 -17.34 12.97 -43.25
N ALA A 905 -17.91 12.05 -44.03
CA ALA A 905 -17.29 10.78 -44.40
C ALA A 905 -16.86 10.78 -45.87
N LYS A 906 -15.63 10.32 -46.15
CA LYS A 906 -15.09 10.21 -47.52
C LYS A 906 -14.11 9.05 -47.71
N HIS A 907 -13.77 8.73 -48.95
CA HIS A 907 -12.67 7.84 -49.31
C HIS A 907 -11.30 8.50 -49.10
N PRO A 908 -10.22 7.72 -48.93
CA PRO A 908 -8.86 8.20 -49.13
C PRO A 908 -8.55 8.41 -50.63
N PRO A 909 -7.55 9.23 -50.98
CA PRO A 909 -6.98 9.22 -52.33
C PRO A 909 -6.44 7.84 -52.70
N PHE A 910 -6.34 7.55 -54.00
CA PHE A 910 -5.84 6.29 -54.55
C PHE A 910 -4.96 6.51 -55.79
N VAL A 911 -4.20 5.50 -56.20
CA VAL A 911 -3.39 5.53 -57.43
C VAL A 911 -4.29 5.17 -58.62
N CYS A 912 -4.39 6.09 -59.58
CA CYS A 912 -5.17 5.95 -60.80
C CYS A 912 -4.34 5.44 -61.97
N GLN A 913 -3.06 5.84 -62.02
CA GLN A 913 -2.09 5.44 -63.02
C GLN A 913 -0.72 5.44 -62.33
N PRO A 914 0.06 4.35 -62.35
CA PRO A 914 1.41 4.39 -61.78
C PRO A 914 2.29 5.37 -62.55
N ALA A 915 3.22 6.03 -61.85
CA ALA A 915 4.26 6.82 -62.48
C ALA A 915 5.17 5.91 -63.35
N PRO A 916 5.57 6.35 -64.56
CA PRO A 916 6.42 5.55 -65.43
C PRO A 916 7.88 5.55 -64.96
N ASP A 917 8.56 4.43 -65.14
CA ASP A 917 10.02 4.35 -65.07
C ASP A 917 10.66 5.23 -66.17
N VAL A 918 11.80 5.85 -65.88
CA VAL A 918 12.49 6.78 -66.81
C VAL A 918 14.00 6.53 -66.90
N SER A 919 14.56 6.74 -68.10
CA SER A 919 15.99 6.56 -68.39
C SER A 919 16.54 7.73 -69.20
N PHE A 920 17.73 8.23 -68.85
CA PHE A 920 18.40 9.37 -69.51
C PHE A 920 19.93 9.32 -69.31
N PHE A 921 20.70 10.12 -70.05
CA PHE A 921 22.15 10.24 -69.88
C PHE A 921 22.50 11.23 -68.76
N GLU A 922 23.65 11.10 -68.08
CA GLU A 922 23.99 11.93 -66.90
C GLU A 922 24.01 13.44 -67.16
N ASP A 923 24.48 13.87 -68.34
CA ASP A 923 24.43 15.27 -68.80
C ASP A 923 23.01 15.81 -69.06
N SER A 924 21.98 14.96 -69.06
CA SER A 924 20.62 15.37 -69.40
C SER A 924 20.05 16.33 -68.35
N ASP A 925 19.53 17.48 -68.78
CA ASP A 925 18.76 18.37 -67.91
C ASP A 925 17.43 17.72 -67.44
N TRP A 926 16.72 18.39 -66.55
CA TRP A 926 15.50 17.91 -65.87
C TRP A 926 14.46 17.23 -66.79
N GLN A 927 14.40 15.90 -66.72
CA GLN A 927 13.44 15.06 -67.42
C GLN A 927 12.07 15.13 -66.74
N PHE A 928 11.00 15.27 -67.52
CA PHE A 928 9.62 15.17 -67.04
C PHE A 928 9.21 13.71 -66.88
N VAL A 929 8.55 13.37 -65.77
CA VAL A 929 8.06 12.02 -65.48
C VAL A 929 6.54 11.93 -65.67
N ALA A 930 5.79 12.71 -64.88
CA ALA A 930 4.33 12.60 -64.82
C ALA A 930 3.67 13.85 -64.22
N LEU A 931 2.37 14.00 -64.45
CA LEU A 931 1.49 14.86 -63.65
C LEU A 931 1.00 14.07 -62.44
N LEU A 932 1.30 14.53 -61.23
CA LEU A 932 0.92 13.85 -59.98
C LEU A 932 -0.60 13.81 -59.76
N THR A 933 -1.34 14.74 -60.38
CA THR A 933 -2.81 14.77 -60.48
C THR A 933 -3.39 13.80 -61.55
N LYS A 934 -2.53 13.05 -62.25
CA LYS A 934 -2.89 11.85 -63.02
C LYS A 934 -2.45 10.57 -62.33
N VAL A 935 -1.36 10.62 -61.57
CA VAL A 935 -0.91 9.49 -60.74
C VAL A 935 -1.93 9.20 -59.63
N PHE A 936 -2.38 10.24 -58.91
CA PHE A 936 -3.31 10.12 -57.79
C PHE A 936 -4.63 10.86 -58.04
N CYS A 937 -5.75 10.20 -57.73
CA CYS A 937 -7.07 10.83 -57.67
C CYS A 937 -7.71 10.64 -56.28
N ASP A 938 -8.73 11.44 -56.01
CA ASP A 938 -9.72 11.23 -54.95
C ASP A 938 -11.08 11.09 -55.65
N SER A 939 -11.89 10.11 -55.28
CA SER A 939 -13.23 9.91 -55.85
C SER A 939 -14.23 10.97 -55.37
N ASP A 940 -13.91 11.65 -54.26
CA ASP A 940 -14.86 12.43 -53.48
C ASP A 940 -14.54 13.94 -53.54
N SER A 941 -13.44 14.35 -54.20
CA SER A 941 -13.01 15.74 -54.22
C SER A 941 -12.27 16.17 -55.48
N ALA A 942 -12.57 17.39 -55.94
CA ALA A 942 -11.79 18.11 -56.94
C ALA A 942 -10.70 19.01 -56.30
N ALA A 943 -10.46 18.90 -54.98
CA ALA A 943 -9.50 19.74 -54.26
C ALA A 943 -8.04 19.31 -54.50
N ARG A 944 -7.10 20.26 -54.32
CA ARG A 944 -5.67 20.00 -54.48
C ARG A 944 -5.14 19.07 -53.39
N HIS A 945 -4.58 17.94 -53.80
CA HIS A 945 -3.72 17.13 -52.95
C HIS A 945 -2.43 17.89 -52.59
N SER A 946 -1.91 17.63 -51.40
CA SER A 946 -0.51 17.87 -51.09
C SER A 946 0.31 16.68 -51.61
N PHE A 947 1.42 16.95 -52.31
CA PHE A 947 2.30 15.91 -52.83
C PHE A 947 3.67 15.97 -52.12
N THR A 948 4.20 14.80 -51.77
CA THR A 948 5.55 14.65 -51.20
C THR A 948 6.31 13.60 -52.01
N VAL A 949 7.61 13.86 -52.23
CA VAL A 949 8.48 13.09 -53.12
C VAL A 949 9.83 12.87 -52.44
N SER A 950 10.34 11.65 -52.47
CA SER A 950 11.68 11.27 -52.00
C SER A 950 12.29 10.21 -52.92
N GLY A 951 13.49 9.70 -52.63
CA GLY A 951 14.06 8.58 -53.40
C GLY A 951 15.30 7.98 -52.76
N SER A 952 15.72 6.80 -53.24
CA SER A 952 16.78 6.00 -52.61
C SER A 952 18.20 6.50 -52.89
N SER A 953 18.49 7.00 -54.10
CA SER A 953 19.76 7.68 -54.43
C SER A 953 19.67 9.18 -54.10
N PRO A 954 20.69 9.79 -53.47
CA PRO A 954 20.78 11.25 -53.33
C PRO A 954 21.08 11.92 -54.69
N HIS A 955 22.00 11.33 -55.48
CA HIS A 955 22.49 11.83 -56.77
C HIS A 955 21.45 11.86 -57.89
N ILE A 956 20.25 11.31 -57.63
CA ILE A 956 19.08 11.51 -58.49
C ILE A 956 18.28 12.66 -57.88
N LEU A 957 18.34 13.83 -58.48
CA LEU A 957 17.61 15.02 -58.04
C LEU A 957 16.12 14.89 -58.41
N LYS A 958 15.21 15.39 -57.57
CA LYS A 958 13.75 15.36 -57.78
C LYS A 958 13.16 16.76 -57.59
N LYS A 959 12.18 17.14 -58.42
CA LYS A 959 11.57 18.48 -58.42
C LYS A 959 10.10 18.39 -58.81
N VAL A 960 9.21 18.99 -58.00
CA VAL A 960 7.79 19.14 -58.34
C VAL A 960 7.50 20.62 -58.62
N LYS A 961 6.85 20.92 -59.74
CA LYS A 961 6.43 22.27 -60.11
C LYS A 961 5.08 22.21 -60.82
N ASN A 962 4.06 22.88 -60.27
CA ASN A 962 2.68 22.87 -60.80
C ASN A 962 2.20 21.44 -61.10
N ASP A 963 2.23 20.58 -60.07
CA ASP A 963 1.90 19.15 -60.08
C ASP A 963 2.70 18.27 -61.08
N SER A 964 3.62 18.86 -61.83
CA SER A 964 4.52 18.15 -62.75
C SER A 964 5.77 17.69 -62.00
N LEU A 965 6.06 16.38 -62.04
CA LEU A 965 7.26 15.78 -61.48
C LEU A 965 8.39 15.75 -62.51
N PHE A 966 9.58 16.15 -62.08
CA PHE A 966 10.82 16.08 -62.84
C PHE A 966 11.94 15.41 -62.04
N VAL A 967 12.88 14.78 -62.74
CA VAL A 967 14.12 14.20 -62.19
C VAL A 967 15.34 14.63 -63.00
N LYS A 968 16.54 14.62 -62.40
CA LYS A 968 17.84 14.80 -63.08
C LYS A 968 18.89 13.93 -62.37
N GLY A 969 20.00 13.60 -63.02
CA GLY A 969 21.23 13.22 -62.34
C GLY A 969 21.94 14.45 -61.75
N GLU A 970 22.85 14.23 -60.81
CA GLU A 970 23.99 15.12 -60.61
C GLU A 970 24.98 14.98 -61.78
N GLU A 971 25.88 15.95 -61.95
CA GLU A 971 26.88 15.92 -63.03
C GLU A 971 27.88 14.77 -62.81
N ASN A 972 28.24 14.05 -63.87
CA ASN A 972 29.07 12.84 -63.86
C ASN A 972 28.57 11.74 -62.87
N PHE A 973 27.25 11.54 -62.78
CA PHE A 973 26.63 10.41 -62.08
C PHE A 973 25.79 9.52 -63.01
N TYR A 974 26.31 8.33 -63.30
CA TYR A 974 25.55 7.20 -63.84
C TYR A 974 25.13 6.21 -62.74
N GLY A 975 23.99 5.53 -62.91
CA GLY A 975 23.47 4.59 -61.93
C GLY A 975 21.95 4.40 -61.96
N GLN A 976 21.36 3.91 -60.88
CA GLN A 976 19.92 3.72 -60.76
C GLN A 976 19.38 4.06 -59.36
N GLY A 977 18.08 4.35 -59.26
CA GLY A 977 17.39 4.53 -57.99
C GLY A 977 15.88 4.52 -58.11
N THR A 978 15.20 4.50 -56.96
CA THR A 978 13.72 4.49 -56.87
C THR A 978 13.25 5.83 -56.32
N VAL A 979 12.18 6.38 -56.89
CA VAL A 979 11.51 7.58 -56.40
C VAL A 979 10.20 7.17 -55.74
N PHE A 980 9.95 7.67 -54.53
CA PHE A 980 8.73 7.42 -53.76
C PHE A 980 7.82 8.65 -53.83
N LEU A 981 6.55 8.42 -54.12
CA LEU A 981 5.51 9.43 -54.24
C LEU A 981 4.45 9.21 -53.14
N LYS A 982 3.94 10.29 -52.55
CA LYS A 982 2.78 10.26 -51.67
C LYS A 982 1.90 11.48 -51.91
N ALA A 983 0.64 11.22 -52.26
CA ALA A 983 -0.43 12.23 -52.25
C ALA A 983 -1.19 12.18 -50.93
N GLN A 984 -1.60 13.34 -50.41
CA GLN A 984 -2.31 13.46 -49.14
C GLN A 984 -3.34 14.59 -49.18
N ASP A 985 -4.55 14.31 -48.69
CA ASP A 985 -5.69 15.24 -48.71
C ASP A 985 -5.82 16.11 -47.45
N GLN A 986 -6.88 16.91 -47.41
CA GLN A 986 -7.20 17.84 -46.31
C GLN A 986 -7.62 17.16 -45.00
N LEU A 987 -7.96 15.86 -45.02
CA LEU A 987 -8.20 15.04 -43.83
C LEU A 987 -6.99 14.14 -43.49
N TYR A 988 -5.83 14.45 -44.06
CA TYR A 988 -4.57 13.72 -43.89
C TYR A 988 -4.59 12.25 -44.39
N LEU A 989 -5.61 11.84 -45.15
CA LEU A 989 -5.65 10.53 -45.79
C LEU A 989 -4.70 10.53 -47.00
N SER A 990 -4.05 9.39 -47.30
CA SER A 990 -2.97 9.38 -48.30
C SER A 990 -2.81 8.07 -49.08
N ALA A 991 -2.51 8.21 -50.37
CA ALA A 991 -1.99 7.16 -51.24
C ALA A 991 -0.47 7.25 -51.41
N ARG A 992 0.16 6.19 -51.92
CA ARG A 992 1.59 6.15 -52.27
C ARG A 992 1.80 5.41 -53.58
N ASP A 993 2.87 5.76 -54.30
CA ASP A 993 3.29 5.14 -55.56
C ASP A 993 4.82 5.19 -55.69
N THR A 994 5.42 4.40 -56.59
CA THR A 994 6.88 4.30 -56.78
C THR A 994 7.27 3.97 -58.21
N PHE A 995 8.34 4.58 -58.72
CA PHE A 995 8.93 4.28 -60.03
C PHE A 995 10.47 4.30 -59.98
N ALA A 996 11.10 3.67 -60.96
CA ALA A 996 12.55 3.59 -61.13
C ALA A 996 13.10 4.69 -62.05
N VAL A 997 14.34 5.09 -61.79
CA VAL A 997 15.11 6.07 -62.56
C VAL A 997 16.47 5.48 -62.87
N PHE A 998 16.85 5.50 -64.15
CA PHE A 998 18.15 5.03 -64.65
C PHE A 998 18.91 6.19 -65.29
N VAL A 999 20.19 6.33 -64.93
CA VAL A 999 21.09 7.36 -65.46
C VAL A 999 22.26 6.67 -66.16
N LEU A 1000 22.49 7.02 -67.43
CA LEU A 1000 23.39 6.34 -68.36
C LEU A 1000 24.68 7.16 -68.59
N PRO A 1001 25.85 6.52 -68.74
CA PRO A 1001 27.13 7.22 -68.82
C PRO A 1001 27.40 7.92 -70.16
N VAL A 1002 28.30 8.91 -70.13
CA VAL A 1002 28.92 9.62 -71.26
C VAL A 1002 30.45 9.62 -71.06
N ASN A 1003 31.25 9.66 -72.13
CA ASN A 1003 32.71 9.50 -72.06
C ASN A 1003 33.45 10.86 -71.99
N ASP A 1004 34.20 11.10 -70.91
CA ASP A 1004 35.08 12.25 -70.72
C ASP A 1004 36.51 11.95 -71.25
N ALA A 1005 37.55 12.55 -70.67
CA ALA A 1005 38.94 12.42 -71.13
C ALA A 1005 39.94 12.40 -69.94
N PRO A 1006 41.10 11.71 -70.08
CA PRO A 1006 42.00 11.45 -68.96
C PRO A 1006 42.74 12.70 -68.51
N TYR A 1007 42.86 12.89 -67.20
CA TYR A 1007 43.45 14.08 -66.59
C TYR A 1007 44.52 13.75 -65.54
N PHE A 1008 45.37 14.73 -65.25
CA PHE A 1008 46.34 14.63 -64.14
C PHE A 1008 45.68 15.05 -62.82
N ASP A 1009 45.16 14.08 -62.07
CA ASP A 1009 44.67 14.28 -60.70
C ASP A 1009 45.73 14.88 -59.77
N LYS A 1010 47.03 14.64 -60.06
CA LYS A 1010 48.15 15.26 -59.35
C LYS A 1010 49.22 15.70 -60.36
N PRO A 1011 49.80 16.92 -60.23
CA PRO A 1011 50.89 17.35 -61.10
C PRO A 1011 52.15 16.50 -60.86
N LEU A 1012 52.96 16.32 -61.90
CA LEU A 1012 54.25 15.65 -61.77
C LEU A 1012 55.24 16.50 -60.93
N PRO A 1013 56.29 15.91 -60.35
CA PRO A 1013 57.25 16.66 -59.54
C PRO A 1013 58.08 17.65 -60.37
N ASP A 1014 58.06 18.94 -60.00
CA ASP A 1014 58.81 20.04 -60.66
C ASP A 1014 60.27 19.67 -61.00
N SER A 1015 60.92 18.92 -60.09
CA SER A 1015 62.20 18.27 -60.40
C SER A 1015 62.44 16.98 -59.62
N LEU A 1016 63.16 16.06 -60.26
CA LEU A 1016 63.76 14.87 -59.64
C LEU A 1016 65.28 15.05 -59.58
N CYS A 1017 65.82 15.02 -58.35
CA CYS A 1017 67.24 15.16 -58.08
C CYS A 1017 67.80 13.84 -57.51
N PHE A 1018 68.86 13.29 -58.10
CA PHE A 1018 69.51 12.06 -57.61
C PHE A 1018 71.04 12.10 -57.76
N ARG A 1019 71.77 11.06 -57.32
CA ARG A 1019 73.25 11.05 -57.38
C ARG A 1019 73.80 10.46 -58.67
N SER A 1020 75.02 10.85 -59.04
CA SER A 1020 75.73 10.31 -60.21
C SER A 1020 76.13 8.83 -60.11
N ASP A 1021 75.89 8.21 -58.94
CA ASP A 1021 76.00 6.77 -58.67
C ASP A 1021 74.67 6.13 -58.23
N SER A 1022 73.53 6.80 -58.42
CA SER A 1022 72.19 6.29 -58.12
C SER A 1022 71.21 6.51 -59.29
N SER A 1023 69.95 6.13 -59.06
CA SER A 1023 68.80 6.46 -59.90
C SER A 1023 67.72 7.19 -59.10
N ALA A 1024 66.75 7.78 -59.79
CA ALA A 1024 65.44 8.16 -59.27
C ALA A 1024 64.37 7.23 -59.84
N THR A 1025 63.28 7.05 -59.10
CA THR A 1025 62.14 6.21 -59.50
C THR A 1025 60.84 6.95 -59.28
N LEU A 1026 59.93 6.89 -60.25
CA LEU A 1026 58.61 7.51 -60.24
C LEU A 1026 57.57 6.47 -60.68
N ASN A 1027 56.37 6.45 -60.08
CA ASN A 1027 55.25 5.65 -60.59
C ASN A 1027 54.21 6.57 -61.20
N LEU A 1028 54.01 6.49 -62.52
CA LEU A 1028 53.13 7.39 -63.27
C LEU A 1028 51.64 7.17 -63.00
N TRP A 1029 51.23 5.95 -62.59
CA TRP A 1029 49.85 5.63 -62.20
C TRP A 1029 49.36 6.39 -60.95
N GLN A 1030 50.24 7.11 -60.23
CA GLN A 1030 49.85 7.87 -59.04
C GLN A 1030 49.34 9.29 -59.36
N PHE A 1031 49.48 9.73 -60.61
CA PHE A 1031 49.32 11.12 -61.04
C PHE A 1031 48.16 11.36 -62.02
N VAL A 1032 47.64 10.31 -62.66
CA VAL A 1032 46.56 10.37 -63.65
C VAL A 1032 45.29 9.69 -63.15
N ALA A 1033 44.15 10.06 -63.72
CA ALA A 1033 42.85 9.40 -63.54
C ALA A 1033 41.97 9.66 -64.78
N ASP A 1034 40.92 8.84 -64.92
CA ASP A 1034 39.84 8.98 -65.88
C ASP A 1034 38.52 8.60 -65.17
N ILE A 1035 37.36 9.06 -65.65
CA ILE A 1035 36.09 8.90 -64.92
C ILE A 1035 35.33 7.65 -65.40
N GLU A 1036 35.40 7.32 -66.68
CA GLU A 1036 34.75 6.14 -67.27
C GLU A 1036 35.74 5.05 -67.65
N THR A 1037 36.96 5.43 -68.05
CA THR A 1037 38.00 4.51 -68.53
C THR A 1037 38.78 3.91 -67.35
N PRO A 1038 38.76 2.58 -67.13
CA PRO A 1038 39.55 1.99 -66.05
C PRO A 1038 41.05 2.18 -66.29
N ASP A 1039 41.79 2.73 -65.32
CA ASP A 1039 43.23 3.09 -65.38
C ASP A 1039 44.09 2.14 -66.23
N SER A 1040 43.87 0.83 -66.09
CA SER A 1040 44.52 -0.25 -66.85
C SER A 1040 44.50 -0.15 -68.38
N LEU A 1041 43.62 0.69 -68.96
CA LEU A 1041 43.53 0.92 -70.40
C LEU A 1041 44.28 2.19 -70.85
N LEU A 1042 44.75 3.04 -69.93
CA LEU A 1042 45.48 4.26 -70.30
C LEU A 1042 46.90 3.92 -70.80
N HIS A 1043 47.45 4.78 -71.65
CA HIS A 1043 48.75 4.58 -72.31
C HIS A 1043 49.68 5.79 -72.15
N PHE A 1044 50.95 5.54 -71.82
CA PHE A 1044 51.95 6.59 -71.55
C PHE A 1044 53.04 6.70 -72.63
N ASP A 1045 53.19 7.88 -73.23
CA ASP A 1045 54.33 8.25 -74.09
C ASP A 1045 55.40 8.99 -73.26
N LEU A 1046 56.68 8.64 -73.41
CA LEU A 1046 57.81 9.20 -72.64
C LEU A 1046 58.96 9.72 -73.51
N GLN A 1047 59.50 10.90 -73.19
CA GLN A 1047 60.62 11.53 -73.94
C GLN A 1047 61.60 12.27 -73.02
N ILE A 1048 62.92 12.13 -73.25
CA ILE A 1048 63.98 12.83 -72.49
C ILE A 1048 64.79 13.80 -73.35
N SER A 1049 65.47 14.76 -72.70
CA SER A 1049 66.15 15.88 -73.37
C SER A 1049 67.68 15.79 -73.50
N ASN A 1050 68.31 14.73 -73.01
CA ASN A 1050 69.76 14.65 -72.86
C ASN A 1050 70.21 13.19 -72.82
N ASP A 1051 70.97 12.75 -73.82
CA ASP A 1051 71.39 11.36 -74.04
C ASP A 1051 72.33 10.80 -72.94
N SER A 1052 72.83 11.66 -72.04
CA SER A 1052 73.57 11.25 -70.83
C SER A 1052 72.67 10.82 -69.67
N LEU A 1053 71.36 11.05 -69.79
CA LEU A 1053 70.32 10.48 -68.92
C LEU A 1053 69.76 9.21 -69.59
N LEU A 1054 69.52 8.18 -68.81
CA LEU A 1054 69.02 6.89 -69.28
C LEU A 1054 67.79 6.50 -68.47
N PHE A 1055 66.72 6.06 -69.13
CA PHE A 1055 65.49 5.62 -68.46
C PHE A 1055 65.04 4.22 -68.88
N SER A 1056 64.30 3.57 -68.00
CA SER A 1056 63.58 2.32 -68.26
C SER A 1056 62.18 2.43 -67.65
N TYR A 1057 61.16 2.12 -68.45
CA TYR A 1057 59.77 2.18 -68.05
C TYR A 1057 59.12 0.79 -68.14
N ASP A 1058 58.37 0.40 -67.12
CA ASP A 1058 57.43 -0.70 -67.17
C ASP A 1058 56.00 -0.14 -67.15
N SER A 1059 55.28 -0.30 -68.26
CA SER A 1059 53.88 0.11 -68.40
C SER A 1059 52.93 -0.68 -67.51
N THR A 1060 53.28 -1.90 -67.10
CA THR A 1060 52.41 -2.77 -66.29
C THR A 1060 52.37 -2.30 -64.83
N SER A 1061 53.53 -1.96 -64.24
CA SER A 1061 53.60 -1.39 -62.88
C SER A 1061 53.55 0.14 -62.84
N GLY A 1062 53.69 0.81 -64.00
CA GLY A 1062 53.81 2.27 -64.12
C GLY A 1062 55.14 2.82 -63.66
N ILE A 1063 56.12 1.96 -63.33
CA ILE A 1063 57.38 2.35 -62.72
C ILE A 1063 58.36 2.80 -63.79
N LEU A 1064 58.72 4.08 -63.72
CA LEU A 1064 59.78 4.72 -64.48
C LEU A 1064 61.02 4.88 -63.60
N ILE A 1065 62.14 4.28 -64.01
CA ILE A 1065 63.46 4.47 -63.39
C ILE A 1065 64.30 5.36 -64.30
N ILE A 1066 64.93 6.38 -63.73
CA ILE A 1066 65.78 7.37 -64.40
C ILE A 1066 67.17 7.33 -63.75
N SER A 1067 68.21 7.25 -64.57
CA SER A 1067 69.61 7.14 -64.16
C SER A 1067 70.50 8.02 -65.05
N ALA A 1068 71.79 8.09 -64.74
CA ALA A 1068 72.76 8.87 -65.49
C ALA A 1068 73.97 8.04 -65.90
N ALA A 1069 74.62 8.42 -67.01
CA ALA A 1069 75.89 7.86 -67.41
C ALA A 1069 76.95 8.04 -66.30
N LYS A 1070 77.81 7.03 -66.09
CA LYS A 1070 78.71 6.97 -64.94
C LYS A 1070 79.63 8.22 -64.89
N SER A 1071 79.63 8.89 -63.73
CA SER A 1071 80.32 10.16 -63.47
C SER A 1071 79.71 11.43 -64.12
N PHE A 1072 78.52 11.36 -64.72
CA PHE A 1072 77.79 12.57 -65.16
C PHE A 1072 77.18 13.32 -63.96
N ALA A 1073 77.37 14.65 -63.93
CA ALA A 1073 76.63 15.57 -63.06
C ALA A 1073 76.15 16.75 -63.92
N GLY A 1074 74.88 17.10 -63.82
CA GLY A 1074 74.23 18.03 -64.75
C GLY A 1074 72.70 17.97 -64.68
N GLN A 1075 72.02 18.42 -65.74
CA GLN A 1075 70.56 18.51 -65.79
C GLN A 1075 69.96 18.19 -67.17
N GLY A 1076 68.64 17.95 -67.20
CA GLY A 1076 67.82 17.72 -68.40
C GLY A 1076 66.33 17.79 -68.05
N TRP A 1077 65.45 17.34 -68.96
CA TRP A 1077 64.01 17.16 -68.70
C TRP A 1077 63.47 15.83 -69.24
N LEU A 1078 62.30 15.44 -68.72
CA LEU A 1078 61.45 14.33 -69.13
C LEU A 1078 60.04 14.89 -69.41
N ARG A 1079 59.40 14.47 -70.51
CA ARG A 1079 57.97 14.69 -70.78
C ARG A 1079 57.20 13.38 -70.66
N VAL A 1080 55.97 13.48 -70.16
CA VAL A 1080 54.99 12.40 -70.03
C VAL A 1080 53.69 12.84 -70.72
N THR A 1081 53.13 11.99 -71.57
CA THR A 1081 51.77 12.15 -72.11
C THR A 1081 50.97 10.90 -71.76
N VAL A 1082 49.73 11.06 -71.30
CA VAL A 1082 48.78 9.97 -71.04
C VAL A 1082 47.64 10.02 -72.07
N ARG A 1083 47.08 8.86 -72.43
CA ARG A 1083 45.96 8.70 -73.37
C ARG A 1083 44.99 7.63 -72.87
N ASP A 1084 43.73 7.72 -73.26
CA ASP A 1084 42.73 6.65 -73.13
C ASP A 1084 42.68 5.78 -74.40
N ASP A 1085 41.68 4.90 -74.52
CA ASP A 1085 41.44 4.10 -75.73
C ASP A 1085 40.65 4.86 -76.83
N SER A 1086 39.99 5.98 -76.48
CA SER A 1086 39.40 6.92 -77.46
C SER A 1086 40.45 7.82 -78.17
N LEU A 1087 41.68 7.85 -77.65
CA LEU A 1087 42.84 8.69 -78.02
C LEU A 1087 42.78 10.16 -77.55
N ALA A 1088 41.85 10.50 -76.66
CA ALA A 1088 41.91 11.71 -75.84
C ALA A 1088 43.15 11.68 -74.92
N ALA A 1089 43.71 12.85 -74.59
CA ALA A 1089 45.07 12.90 -74.02
C ALA A 1089 45.40 14.15 -73.20
N ALA A 1090 46.24 13.96 -72.17
CA ALA A 1090 46.85 15.02 -71.36
C ALA A 1090 48.38 14.86 -71.31
N GLN A 1091 49.12 15.93 -70.99
CA GLN A 1091 50.60 15.90 -70.92
C GLN A 1091 51.16 16.80 -69.81
N ASP A 1092 52.31 16.41 -69.24
CA ASP A 1092 53.05 17.16 -68.22
C ASP A 1092 54.59 16.90 -68.34
N SER A 1093 55.46 17.58 -67.58
CA SER A 1093 56.92 17.48 -67.72
C SER A 1093 57.73 17.75 -66.44
N VAL A 1094 58.82 17.01 -66.25
CA VAL A 1094 59.68 16.95 -65.06
C VAL A 1094 61.11 17.41 -65.38
N ARG A 1095 61.76 18.20 -64.52
CA ARG A 1095 63.20 18.51 -64.65
C ARG A 1095 64.08 17.49 -63.92
N ILE A 1096 65.18 17.04 -64.52
CA ILE A 1096 66.12 16.07 -63.93
C ILE A 1096 67.43 16.78 -63.54
N VAL A 1097 67.99 16.46 -62.37
CA VAL A 1097 69.27 17.02 -61.86
C VAL A 1097 70.11 15.94 -61.16
N VAL A 1098 71.44 15.96 -61.33
CA VAL A 1098 72.34 14.90 -60.83
C VAL A 1098 73.53 15.48 -60.01
N TYR A 1099 73.75 15.00 -58.77
CA TYR A 1099 74.65 15.63 -57.77
C TYR A 1099 75.41 14.63 -56.83
N THR A 1100 76.06 15.14 -55.76
CA THR A 1100 76.88 14.38 -54.77
C THR A 1100 76.67 14.89 -53.31
N LEU A 1101 76.97 14.09 -52.27
CA LEU A 1101 76.28 14.13 -50.96
C LEU A 1101 77.13 14.54 -49.71
N THR A 1102 76.49 15.26 -48.76
CA THR A 1102 76.75 15.28 -47.28
C THR A 1102 75.40 15.41 -46.51
N ASP A 1103 75.27 14.77 -45.33
CA ASP A 1103 74.04 14.50 -44.51
C ASP A 1103 73.37 15.73 -43.80
N ILE A 1104 72.19 15.76 -43.12
CA ILE A 1104 71.07 14.84 -42.69
C ILE A 1104 69.81 15.73 -42.36
N GLY A 1105 68.53 15.35 -42.08
CA GLY A 1105 67.75 14.11 -41.92
C GLY A 1105 66.33 14.36 -41.26
N ASN A 1106 65.55 13.29 -40.92
CA ASN A 1106 64.23 13.24 -40.19
C ASN A 1106 62.89 13.71 -40.88
N LYS A 1107 61.73 13.15 -40.42
CA LYS A 1107 60.35 13.23 -41.03
C LYS A 1107 59.17 13.01 -40.03
N VAL A 1108 57.98 13.63 -40.23
CA VAL A 1108 56.64 13.29 -39.60
C VAL A 1108 55.44 13.77 -40.47
N GLY A 1109 54.23 13.17 -40.34
CA GLY A 1109 52.94 13.59 -40.96
C GLY A 1109 51.68 13.37 -40.06
N ARG A 1110 50.45 13.76 -40.49
CA ARG A 1110 49.18 13.75 -39.68
C ARG A 1110 47.90 13.33 -40.45
N ASN A 1111 46.87 12.86 -39.73
CA ASN A 1111 45.52 12.46 -40.24
C ASN A 1111 44.33 13.21 -39.60
N VAL A 1112 43.12 13.10 -40.18
CA VAL A 1112 41.84 13.76 -39.78
C VAL A 1112 40.74 12.72 -39.38
N PRO A 1113 39.78 13.01 -38.47
CA PRO A 1113 38.75 12.06 -38.02
C PRO A 1113 37.47 12.04 -38.88
N VAL A 1114 36.73 10.91 -38.84
CA VAL A 1114 35.51 10.67 -39.66
C VAL A 1114 34.16 10.85 -38.94
N ARG A 1115 34.11 11.20 -37.64
CA ARG A 1115 32.85 11.49 -36.92
C ARG A 1115 33.00 12.48 -35.78
N PHE A 1116 31.91 13.14 -35.42
CA PHE A 1116 31.84 13.98 -34.21
C PHE A 1116 32.06 13.14 -32.95
N PHE A 1117 32.86 13.65 -32.02
CA PHE A 1117 32.97 13.09 -30.67
C PHE A 1117 33.39 14.14 -29.64
N LEU A 1118 32.96 13.95 -28.39
CA LEU A 1118 33.54 14.60 -27.21
C LEU A 1118 34.09 13.51 -26.30
N ALA A 1119 35.41 13.47 -26.14
CA ALA A 1119 36.09 12.50 -25.29
C ALA A 1119 35.97 12.90 -23.81
N GLN A 1120 36.16 11.93 -22.92
CA GLN A 1120 36.41 12.23 -21.51
C GLN A 1120 37.70 13.05 -21.38
N ASN A 1121 37.70 14.07 -20.51
CA ASN A 1121 38.90 14.87 -20.26
C ASN A 1121 39.99 14.02 -19.56
N PHE A 1122 41.26 14.36 -19.77
CA PHE A 1122 42.38 13.69 -19.10
C PHE A 1122 43.45 14.69 -18.62
N PRO A 1123 43.98 14.57 -17.38
CA PRO A 1123 43.50 13.66 -16.31
C PRO A 1123 42.07 13.99 -15.86
N ASN A 1124 41.40 13.04 -15.18
CA ASN A 1124 40.11 13.23 -14.53
C ASN A 1124 39.94 12.18 -13.39
N PRO A 1125 39.90 12.56 -12.10
CA PRO A 1125 39.99 13.91 -11.57
C PRO A 1125 41.27 14.68 -11.95
N PHE A 1126 41.23 16.01 -11.87
CA PHE A 1126 42.32 16.87 -12.34
C PHE A 1126 42.70 17.96 -11.34
N ASN A 1127 43.99 18.35 -11.37
CA ASN A 1127 44.55 19.44 -10.58
C ASN A 1127 45.80 20.04 -11.24
N PRO A 1128 45.89 21.36 -11.47
CA PRO A 1128 44.78 22.26 -11.78
C PRO A 1128 44.38 22.18 -13.26
N THR A 1129 45.09 21.40 -14.11
CA THR A 1129 44.90 21.36 -15.56
C THR A 1129 44.32 20.03 -16.07
N THR A 1130 43.53 20.10 -17.14
CA THR A 1130 43.04 18.92 -17.88
C THR A 1130 42.86 19.23 -19.35
N THR A 1131 42.99 18.21 -20.21
CA THR A 1131 42.79 18.32 -21.65
C THR A 1131 41.44 17.74 -22.05
N ILE A 1132 40.61 18.58 -22.69
CA ILE A 1132 39.36 18.16 -23.34
C ILE A 1132 39.68 17.91 -24.83
N ALA A 1133 39.32 16.74 -25.35
CA ALA A 1133 39.53 16.39 -26.75
C ALA A 1133 38.19 16.16 -27.48
N PHE A 1134 38.08 16.70 -28.69
CA PHE A 1134 36.88 16.54 -29.53
C PHE A 1134 37.24 16.45 -31.01
N GLY A 1135 36.45 15.71 -31.79
CA GLY A 1135 36.65 15.52 -33.22
C GLY A 1135 35.59 16.24 -34.04
N LEU A 1136 36.01 16.85 -35.14
CA LEU A 1136 35.15 17.43 -36.18
C LEU A 1136 35.50 16.75 -37.51
N PRO A 1137 34.57 16.07 -38.21
CA PRO A 1137 34.81 15.50 -39.53
C PRO A 1137 34.75 16.56 -40.65
N LEU A 1138 34.13 17.71 -40.38
CA LEU A 1138 33.97 18.83 -41.30
C LEU A 1138 34.13 20.16 -40.54
N SER A 1139 34.45 21.23 -41.26
CA SER A 1139 34.66 22.57 -40.68
C SER A 1139 33.32 23.24 -40.37
N GLN A 1140 33.10 23.66 -39.12
CA GLN A 1140 31.84 24.30 -38.70
C GLN A 1140 31.99 25.10 -37.39
N GLU A 1141 30.95 25.86 -37.03
CA GLU A 1141 30.82 26.56 -35.76
C GLU A 1141 30.76 25.62 -34.54
N VAL A 1142 31.54 25.94 -33.50
CA VAL A 1142 31.70 25.12 -32.31
C VAL A 1142 31.60 25.94 -31.03
N ARG A 1143 30.64 25.55 -30.17
CA ARG A 1143 30.45 26.06 -28.81
C ARG A 1143 30.84 25.00 -27.78
N LEU A 1144 31.79 25.33 -26.91
CA LEU A 1144 32.17 24.51 -25.76
C LEU A 1144 32.04 25.36 -24.49
N ALA A 1145 31.28 24.91 -23.50
CA ALA A 1145 31.03 25.68 -22.28
C ALA A 1145 30.98 24.80 -21.02
N LEU A 1146 31.38 25.36 -19.88
CA LEU A 1146 31.47 24.70 -18.58
C LEU A 1146 30.33 25.15 -17.65
N PHE A 1147 29.76 24.23 -16.89
CA PHE A 1147 28.61 24.41 -16.01
C PHE A 1147 28.83 23.79 -14.63
N ASP A 1148 28.20 24.34 -13.59
CA ASP A 1148 28.13 23.70 -12.27
C ASP A 1148 27.02 22.64 -12.18
N VAL A 1149 26.97 21.90 -11.06
CA VAL A 1149 25.94 20.88 -10.78
C VAL A 1149 24.51 21.42 -10.69
N ARG A 1150 24.31 22.75 -10.64
CA ARG A 1150 22.99 23.40 -10.67
C ARG A 1150 22.61 23.88 -12.08
N GLY A 1151 23.39 23.52 -13.11
CA GLY A 1151 23.13 23.85 -14.51
C GLY A 1151 23.47 25.30 -14.89
N ARG A 1152 24.12 26.07 -14.01
CA ARG A 1152 24.53 27.45 -14.31
C ARG A 1152 25.84 27.45 -15.08
N LYS A 1153 25.89 28.18 -16.20
CA LYS A 1153 27.12 28.34 -17.01
C LYS A 1153 28.16 29.16 -16.23
N LEU A 1154 29.35 28.60 -16.08
CA LEU A 1154 30.50 29.22 -15.40
C LEU A 1154 31.45 29.90 -16.39
N ALA A 1155 31.68 29.27 -17.54
CA ALA A 1155 32.57 29.79 -18.57
C ALA A 1155 32.15 29.32 -19.97
N THR A 1156 32.35 30.16 -20.98
CA THR A 1156 32.47 29.70 -22.37
C THR A 1156 33.94 29.41 -22.64
N LEU A 1157 34.26 28.21 -23.12
CA LEU A 1157 35.63 27.74 -23.39
C LEU A 1157 36.01 27.85 -24.87
N LEU A 1158 35.01 27.80 -25.77
CA LEU A 1158 35.14 28.00 -27.21
C LEU A 1158 33.79 28.45 -27.78
N ASP A 1159 33.79 29.37 -28.74
CA ASP A 1159 32.60 29.84 -29.48
C ASP A 1159 33.08 30.42 -30.82
N ARG A 1160 33.40 29.55 -31.79
CA ARG A 1160 33.88 29.92 -33.14
C ARG A 1160 33.90 28.73 -34.11
N SER A 1161 33.99 29.03 -35.41
CA SER A 1161 34.32 28.08 -36.46
C SER A 1161 35.68 27.42 -36.26
N MET A 1162 35.74 26.12 -36.51
CA MET A 1162 36.91 25.25 -36.33
C MET A 1162 37.02 24.27 -37.51
N PRO A 1163 38.22 24.04 -38.07
CA PRO A 1163 38.42 23.17 -39.23
C PRO A 1163 38.21 21.69 -38.91
N ALA A 1164 38.01 20.86 -39.94
CA ALA A 1164 38.02 19.41 -39.81
C ALA A 1164 39.33 18.92 -39.14
N GLY A 1165 39.23 18.06 -38.13
CA GLY A 1165 40.38 17.64 -37.33
C GLY A 1165 40.06 17.06 -35.96
N ALA A 1166 41.07 16.49 -35.32
CA ALA A 1166 41.05 16.15 -33.90
C ALA A 1166 41.61 17.32 -33.09
N HIS A 1167 40.77 17.96 -32.30
CA HIS A 1167 41.09 19.14 -31.51
C HIS A 1167 41.31 18.79 -30.05
N ARG A 1168 42.21 19.53 -29.39
CA ARG A 1168 42.52 19.41 -27.96
C ARG A 1168 42.59 20.80 -27.34
N LEU A 1169 41.83 21.02 -26.27
CA LEU A 1169 41.83 22.25 -25.50
C LEU A 1169 42.27 21.93 -24.07
N VAL A 1170 43.36 22.55 -23.62
CA VAL A 1170 43.79 22.49 -22.21
C VAL A 1170 43.07 23.58 -21.43
N ILE A 1171 42.45 23.22 -20.31
CA ILE A 1171 41.85 24.18 -19.36
C ILE A 1171 42.60 24.15 -18.04
N ASN A 1172 42.63 25.28 -17.33
CA ASN A 1172 43.22 25.42 -16.00
C ASN A 1172 42.16 25.95 -15.01
N ALA A 1173 41.89 25.17 -13.97
CA ALA A 1173 40.93 25.47 -12.91
C ALA A 1173 41.25 26.73 -12.10
N GLN A 1174 42.53 27.05 -11.91
CA GLN A 1174 42.97 28.23 -11.16
C GLN A 1174 42.69 29.51 -11.97
N GLN A 1175 42.94 29.47 -13.28
CA GLN A 1175 42.63 30.58 -14.21
C GLN A 1175 41.11 30.80 -14.36
N LEU A 1176 40.31 29.74 -14.24
CA LEU A 1176 38.84 29.79 -14.27
C LEU A 1176 38.20 29.98 -12.89
N ALA A 1177 38.99 30.25 -11.84
CA ALA A 1177 38.54 30.47 -10.46
C ALA A 1177 37.61 29.36 -9.88
N LEU A 1178 37.73 28.12 -10.38
CA LEU A 1178 36.89 27.00 -9.96
C LEU A 1178 37.25 26.52 -8.53
N ALA A 1179 36.34 25.80 -7.88
CA ALA A 1179 36.53 25.17 -6.57
C ALA A 1179 36.61 23.64 -6.69
N SER A 1180 37.10 22.94 -5.67
CA SER A 1180 37.04 21.46 -5.66
C SER A 1180 35.59 21.00 -5.79
N GLY A 1181 35.29 20.09 -6.71
CA GLY A 1181 33.92 19.68 -7.02
C GLY A 1181 33.72 19.09 -8.41
N ILE A 1182 32.44 18.87 -8.74
CA ILE A 1182 31.99 18.30 -10.01
C ILE A 1182 31.53 19.42 -10.94
N TYR A 1183 31.93 19.33 -12.21
CA TYR A 1183 31.54 20.24 -13.28
C TYR A 1183 31.10 19.46 -14.52
N PHE A 1184 30.37 20.11 -15.42
CA PHE A 1184 29.99 19.52 -16.71
C PHE A 1184 30.46 20.41 -17.85
N VAL A 1185 31.11 19.81 -18.86
CA VAL A 1185 31.37 20.50 -20.13
C VAL A 1185 30.37 20.04 -21.18
N VAL A 1186 29.81 21.01 -21.91
CA VAL A 1186 28.86 20.80 -22.99
C VAL A 1186 29.51 21.28 -24.29
N LEU A 1187 29.61 20.39 -25.27
CA LEU A 1187 29.91 20.69 -26.66
C LEU A 1187 28.58 20.81 -27.41
N LYS A 1188 28.38 21.93 -28.12
CA LYS A 1188 27.28 22.14 -29.07
C LYS A 1188 27.82 22.66 -30.39
N THR A 1189 27.22 22.17 -31.45
CA THR A 1189 27.34 22.62 -32.83
C THR A 1189 25.93 22.63 -33.42
N GLU A 1190 25.75 23.03 -34.68
CA GLU A 1190 24.42 23.07 -35.31
C GLU A 1190 23.68 21.72 -35.25
N ASN A 1191 24.37 20.63 -35.61
CA ASN A 1191 23.79 19.29 -35.73
C ASN A 1191 24.26 18.27 -34.66
N PHE A 1192 25.01 18.68 -33.63
CA PHE A 1192 25.54 17.77 -32.60
C PHE A 1192 25.66 18.43 -31.23
N SER A 1193 25.28 17.71 -30.17
CA SER A 1193 25.35 18.16 -28.78
C SER A 1193 25.79 17.00 -27.87
N ALA A 1194 26.82 17.21 -27.04
CA ALA A 1194 27.36 16.19 -26.14
C ALA A 1194 27.85 16.77 -24.81
N VAL A 1195 27.77 15.98 -23.74
CA VAL A 1195 28.11 16.39 -22.36
C VAL A 1195 29.12 15.41 -21.73
N ARG A 1196 30.07 15.92 -20.93
CA ARG A 1196 30.98 15.11 -20.09
C ARG A 1196 31.11 15.70 -18.68
N LYS A 1197 31.28 14.82 -17.69
CA LYS A 1197 31.51 15.16 -16.28
C LYS A 1197 33.00 15.33 -16.01
N LEU A 1198 33.40 16.47 -15.45
CA LEU A 1198 34.74 16.75 -14.94
C LEU A 1198 34.73 16.70 -13.41
N ILE A 1199 35.85 16.32 -12.80
CA ILE A 1199 36.04 16.32 -11.34
C ILE A 1199 37.33 17.08 -11.02
N LEU A 1200 37.22 18.19 -10.32
CA LEU A 1200 38.35 18.99 -9.84
C LEU A 1200 38.61 18.68 -8.37
N ILE A 1201 39.85 18.32 -8.04
CA ILE A 1201 40.31 18.16 -6.66
C ILE A 1201 41.53 19.07 -6.52
N LYS A 1202 41.41 20.17 -5.78
CA LYS A 1202 42.55 21.06 -5.46
C LYS A 1202 43.47 20.42 -4.41
#